data_AF-A0AAN6JX44-F1
#
_entry.id   AF-A0AAN6JX44-F1
#
_cell.length_a   1.000
_cell.length_b   1.000
_cell.length_c   1.000
_cell.angle_alpha   90.00
_cell.angle_beta   90.00
_cell.angle_gamma   90.00
#
_symmetry.space_group_name_H-M   'P 1'
#
loop_
_entity.id
_entity.type
_entity.pdbx_description
1 polymer ?
#
loop_
_entity_poly.entity_id
_entity_poly.type
_entity_poly.pdbx_seq_one_letter_code
_entity_poly.pdbx_strand_id
1 'polypeptide(L)'
;MSSISRPRSANTVFAYKVGSVALAVALRAFLLQVGRIQDASSAVPYTDADYAVYTSAASIVLKGCPFNQILDQTGLSDDVTDVMEKHFPNAACAPGWAASAARYTLAADPTRHPVSSYPLDPDSIAMKIVSGTYSIFRQTFGVLASTGNPYERATYRYTPLLALALAPGEYFGWPEFGKWVFAGADVLCGILMWVVLEQRHRQRTRTRRRTLQGIEFQSEGTYWSWYPTLLWLLNPFPAQISTRGSSESILGVFVLLFLVSFLNTNPERSEIKSVVAPAKANGTESATSSAIADDPEPPKTPLTPTFGTAAPAPETALAPMEWTLPTLASSTFLSLAANFKLFPILYGAPILAHLAAVSGSARDGPIGADALTPWEKEELETGRRPEGRSWLQRNRAGIKYALMCAYIFGAINITLFGIFGLPYVQNAIAYHLLRRDHRHNFSPYYLPTYLLDVVPTSGLSSLKEAPGLSALFSAYLPSSLTSQLPANLLSTLAAFRPLFAFVPQFAVALYLGSSLGAHDLVFACAAQTLSFVAFNKVVTSQYFLWFLWLLPLILPDLKFSSPLQGWAVLAVWAGSQALWLSQAYLLEFAAQDVHLRIWAASIVMVFSHTWILNTCLQAWTRARVARLQVHSKKSQ
;
A
#
# COMPACT_ATOMS: atom_id res chain seq x y z
N MET A 1 -32.76 -11.17 -32.70
CA MET A 1 -32.10 -12.46 -32.34
C MET A 1 -30.79 -12.15 -31.64
N SER A 2 -30.82 -12.03 -30.30
CA SER A 2 -29.62 -11.87 -29.49
C SER A 2 -28.95 -13.24 -29.34
N SER A 3 -27.77 -13.37 -29.92
CA SER A 3 -26.86 -14.49 -29.66
C SER A 3 -26.45 -14.44 -28.18
N ILE A 4 -27.25 -15.09 -27.32
CA ILE A 4 -26.84 -15.41 -25.95
C ILE A 4 -25.74 -16.46 -26.11
N SER A 5 -24.49 -16.00 -26.02
CA SER A 5 -23.32 -16.88 -26.04
C SER A 5 -23.49 -17.95 -24.98
N ARG A 6 -23.47 -19.23 -25.37
CA ARG A 6 -23.51 -20.35 -24.41
C ARG A 6 -22.42 -20.13 -23.34
N PRO A 7 -22.71 -20.38 -22.05
CA PRO A 7 -21.68 -20.30 -21.01
C PRO A 7 -20.53 -21.25 -21.38
N ARG A 8 -19.30 -20.71 -21.50
CA ARG A 8 -18.13 -21.55 -21.79
C ARG A 8 -17.88 -22.47 -20.60
N SER A 9 -17.42 -23.68 -20.86
CA SER A 9 -17.11 -24.66 -19.80
C SER A 9 -16.06 -24.10 -18.81
N ALA A 10 -16.09 -24.56 -17.55
CA ALA A 10 -15.09 -24.18 -16.55
C ALA A 10 -13.66 -24.44 -17.03
N ASN A 11 -13.45 -25.52 -17.78
CA ASN A 11 -12.16 -25.87 -18.41
C ASN A 11 -11.68 -24.79 -19.39
N THR A 12 -12.61 -24.20 -20.15
CA THR A 12 -12.28 -23.10 -21.08
C THR A 12 -11.85 -21.84 -20.34
N VAL A 13 -12.52 -21.48 -19.24
CA VAL A 13 -12.13 -20.33 -18.41
C VAL A 13 -10.76 -20.55 -17.77
N PHE A 14 -10.50 -21.75 -17.26
CA PHE A 14 -9.20 -22.12 -16.73
C PHE A 14 -8.09 -22.00 -17.78
N ALA A 15 -8.32 -22.53 -19.00
CA ALA A 15 -7.37 -22.44 -20.09
C ALA A 15 -7.02 -20.97 -20.45
N TYR A 16 -8.01 -20.07 -20.46
CA TYR A 16 -7.75 -18.64 -20.71
C TYR A 16 -6.91 -18.00 -19.61
N LYS A 17 -7.16 -18.33 -18.33
CA LYS A 17 -6.34 -17.82 -17.22
C LYS A 17 -4.88 -18.28 -17.36
N VAL A 18 -4.68 -19.58 -17.58
CA VAL A 18 -3.34 -20.17 -17.76
C VAL A 18 -2.64 -19.54 -18.96
N GLY A 19 -3.31 -19.43 -20.10
CA GLY A 19 -2.76 -18.78 -21.30
C GLY A 19 -2.40 -17.31 -21.06
N SER A 20 -3.20 -16.58 -20.28
CA SER A 20 -2.93 -15.18 -19.93
C SER A 20 -1.69 -15.04 -19.03
N VAL A 21 -1.51 -15.91 -18.03
CA VAL A 21 -0.28 -15.94 -17.21
C VAL A 21 0.92 -16.30 -18.07
N ALA A 22 0.82 -17.35 -18.89
CA ALA A 22 1.91 -17.81 -19.74
C ALA A 22 2.39 -16.71 -20.69
N LEU A 23 1.46 -15.99 -21.33
CA LEU A 23 1.79 -14.86 -22.20
C LEU A 23 2.40 -13.70 -21.40
N ALA A 24 1.92 -13.41 -20.19
CA ALA A 24 2.49 -12.38 -19.34
C ALA A 24 3.94 -12.71 -18.94
N VAL A 25 4.21 -13.94 -18.52
CA VAL A 25 5.56 -14.43 -18.19
C VAL A 25 6.46 -14.36 -19.41
N ALA A 26 5.99 -14.83 -20.58
CA ALA A 26 6.74 -14.76 -21.83
C ALA A 26 7.08 -13.30 -22.20
N LEU A 27 6.13 -12.37 -22.04
CA LEU A 27 6.36 -10.95 -22.29
C LEU A 27 7.44 -10.37 -21.35
N ARG A 28 7.42 -10.68 -20.05
CA ARG A 28 8.45 -10.18 -19.11
C ARG A 28 9.81 -10.81 -19.40
N ALA A 29 9.87 -12.11 -19.68
CA ALA A 29 11.11 -12.80 -20.05
C ALA A 29 11.71 -12.22 -21.34
N PHE A 30 10.87 -11.94 -22.34
CA PHE A 30 11.27 -11.25 -23.56
C PHE A 30 11.84 -9.86 -23.27
N LEU A 31 11.13 -9.04 -22.48
CA LEU A 31 11.59 -7.69 -22.12
C LEU A 31 12.89 -7.69 -21.31
N LEU A 32 13.11 -8.67 -20.42
CA LEU A 32 14.38 -8.83 -19.72
C LEU A 32 15.53 -9.13 -20.69
N GLN A 33 15.28 -9.97 -21.70
CA GLN A 33 16.29 -10.27 -22.71
C GLN A 33 16.57 -9.06 -23.62
N VAL A 34 15.53 -8.33 -24.04
CA VAL A 34 15.67 -7.06 -24.76
C VAL A 34 16.46 -6.06 -23.92
N GLY A 35 16.17 -5.96 -22.63
CA GLY A 35 16.88 -5.08 -21.71
C GLY A 35 18.38 -5.39 -21.63
N ARG A 36 18.76 -6.66 -21.56
CA ARG A 36 20.17 -7.08 -21.58
C ARG A 36 20.88 -6.70 -22.87
N ILE A 37 20.22 -6.88 -24.01
CA ILE A 37 20.77 -6.51 -25.32
C ILE A 37 20.95 -4.99 -25.38
N GLN A 38 19.91 -4.23 -25.00
CA GLN A 38 19.94 -2.77 -25.01
C GLN A 38 21.02 -2.22 -24.07
N ASP A 39 21.14 -2.72 -22.84
CA ASP A 39 22.16 -2.29 -21.89
C ASP A 39 23.59 -2.57 -22.40
N ALA A 40 23.77 -3.59 -23.25
CA ALA A 40 25.06 -3.91 -23.85
C ALA A 40 25.38 -3.10 -25.12
N SER A 41 24.37 -2.61 -25.85
CA SER A 41 24.55 -2.04 -27.19
C SER A 41 24.10 -0.57 -27.35
N SER A 42 23.32 -0.03 -26.42
CA SER A 42 22.73 1.31 -26.50
C SER A 42 23.43 2.28 -25.54
N ALA A 43 23.59 3.54 -25.97
CA ALA A 43 24.05 4.61 -25.08
C ALA A 43 23.03 4.95 -23.98
N VAL A 44 21.74 4.72 -24.23
CA VAL A 44 20.68 4.91 -23.23
C VAL A 44 20.34 3.54 -22.62
N PRO A 45 20.59 3.35 -21.31
CA PRO A 45 20.34 2.09 -20.65
C PRO A 45 18.84 1.78 -20.57
N TYR A 46 18.51 0.51 -20.74
CA TYR A 46 17.20 -0.03 -20.40
C TYR A 46 17.05 -0.08 -18.88
N THR A 47 18.06 -0.60 -18.17
CA THR A 47 18.02 -0.72 -16.70
C THR A 47 17.83 0.64 -16.04
N ASP A 48 16.86 0.70 -15.11
CA ASP A 48 16.60 1.90 -14.31
C ASP A 48 17.82 2.21 -13.42
N ALA A 49 18.17 3.48 -13.30
CA ALA A 49 19.26 3.94 -12.45
C ALA A 49 19.05 3.55 -10.98
N ASP A 50 17.78 3.50 -10.54
CA ASP A 50 17.43 3.08 -9.18
C ASP A 50 17.82 1.61 -8.91
N TYR A 51 17.83 0.75 -9.93
CA TYR A 51 18.19 -0.66 -9.76
C TYR A 51 19.63 -0.85 -9.28
N ALA A 52 20.55 -0.04 -9.83
CA ALA A 52 21.95 -0.02 -9.40
C ALA A 52 22.09 0.48 -7.96
N VAL A 53 21.24 1.42 -7.53
CA VAL A 53 21.20 1.92 -6.16
C VAL A 53 20.74 0.83 -5.19
N TYR A 54 19.72 0.04 -5.55
CA TYR A 54 19.21 -1.05 -4.70
C TYR A 54 20.22 -2.19 -4.53
N THR A 55 20.82 -2.63 -5.63
CA THR A 55 21.81 -3.72 -5.65
C THR A 55 23.09 -3.33 -4.93
N SER A 56 23.57 -2.09 -5.12
CA SER A 56 24.70 -1.55 -4.35
C SER A 56 24.41 -1.54 -2.84
N ALA A 57 23.22 -1.08 -2.45
CA ALA A 57 22.83 -1.07 -1.03
C ALA A 57 22.71 -2.48 -0.45
N ALA A 58 22.19 -3.45 -1.23
CA ALA A 58 22.15 -4.86 -0.84
C ALA A 58 23.56 -5.44 -0.65
N SER A 59 24.51 -5.07 -1.52
CA SER A 59 25.90 -5.47 -1.40
C SER A 59 26.54 -4.89 -0.13
N ILE A 60 26.27 -3.61 0.20
CA ILE A 60 26.75 -2.99 1.44
C ILE A 60 26.14 -3.66 2.67
N VAL A 61 24.85 -4.03 2.65
CA VAL A 61 24.22 -4.74 3.78
C VAL A 61 24.95 -6.05 4.10
N LEU A 62 25.44 -6.78 3.10
CA LEU A 62 26.13 -8.05 3.27
C LEU A 62 27.65 -7.93 3.52
N LYS A 63 28.31 -7.00 2.82
CA LYS A 63 29.78 -6.94 2.71
C LYS A 63 30.37 -5.67 3.33
N GLY A 64 29.52 -4.70 3.70
CA GLY A 64 29.94 -3.39 4.18
C GLY A 64 30.57 -3.39 5.56
N CYS A 65 30.28 -4.39 6.40
CA CYS A 65 30.88 -4.52 7.72
C CYS A 65 31.80 -5.76 7.79
N PRO A 66 33.14 -5.58 7.77
CA PRO A 66 34.10 -6.68 7.89
C PRO A 66 34.24 -7.13 9.35
N PHE A 67 33.12 -7.56 9.97
CA PHE A 67 33.06 -7.77 11.41
C PHE A 67 34.10 -8.76 11.92
N ASN A 68 34.37 -9.88 11.22
CA ASN A 68 35.40 -10.83 11.65
C ASN A 68 36.81 -10.20 11.69
N GLN A 69 37.15 -9.30 10.76
CA GLN A 69 38.45 -8.62 10.74
C GLN A 69 38.55 -7.57 11.86
N ILE A 70 37.46 -6.85 12.12
CA ILE A 70 37.35 -5.91 13.27
C ILE A 70 37.55 -6.68 14.56
N LEU A 71 36.88 -7.82 14.65
CA LEU A 71 36.88 -8.69 15.81
C LEU A 71 38.31 -9.17 16.11
N ASP A 72 39.10 -9.58 15.11
CA ASP A 72 40.50 -10.01 15.25
C ASP A 72 41.44 -8.92 15.80
N GLN A 73 41.10 -7.64 15.61
CA GLN A 73 41.87 -6.51 16.13
C GLN A 73 41.34 -5.95 17.46
N THR A 74 40.24 -6.50 17.97
CA THR A 74 39.61 -6.02 19.21
C THR A 74 40.06 -6.87 20.41
N GLY A 75 40.81 -6.25 21.33
CA GLY A 75 41.15 -6.82 22.62
C GLY A 75 40.02 -6.73 23.65
N LEU A 76 40.19 -7.38 24.80
CA LEU A 76 39.16 -7.46 25.85
C LEU A 76 38.78 -6.08 26.44
N SER A 77 39.75 -5.16 26.53
CA SER A 77 39.57 -3.81 27.07
C SER A 77 39.24 -2.76 26.02
N ASP A 78 39.24 -3.13 24.75
CA ASP A 78 39.12 -2.16 23.66
C ASP A 78 37.66 -1.81 23.41
N ASP A 79 37.39 -0.53 23.16
CA ASP A 79 36.10 -0.13 22.61
C ASP A 79 36.05 -0.49 21.13
N VAL A 80 35.12 -1.37 20.76
CA VAL A 80 34.90 -1.80 19.37
C VAL A 80 34.70 -0.61 18.43
N THR A 81 34.05 0.46 18.89
CA THR A 81 33.81 1.66 18.09
C THR A 81 35.12 2.39 17.78
N ASP A 82 35.99 2.54 18.78
CA ASP A 82 37.32 3.16 18.61
C ASP A 82 38.21 2.33 17.67
N VAL A 83 38.18 0.99 17.80
CA VAL A 83 38.91 0.08 16.91
C VAL A 83 38.44 0.25 15.46
N MET A 84 37.13 0.33 15.25
CA MET A 84 36.54 0.56 13.93
C MET A 84 36.96 1.91 13.35
N GLU A 85 36.83 3.00 14.10
CA GLU A 85 37.18 4.34 13.62
C GLU A 85 38.67 4.45 13.26
N LYS A 86 39.55 3.83 14.06
CA LYS A 86 41.00 3.92 13.89
C LYS A 86 41.54 3.01 12.80
N HIS A 87 41.07 1.76 12.72
CA HIS A 87 41.65 0.75 11.83
C HIS A 87 40.79 0.43 10.61
N PHE A 88 39.49 0.73 10.66
CA PHE A 88 38.53 0.45 9.59
C PHE A 88 37.67 1.68 9.24
N PRO A 89 38.27 2.83 8.87
CA PRO A 89 37.52 4.07 8.63
C PRO A 89 36.52 4.00 7.47
N ASN A 90 36.66 3.01 6.58
CA ASN A 90 35.76 2.76 5.45
C ASN A 90 34.72 1.66 5.73
N ALA A 91 34.66 1.12 6.96
CA ALA A 91 33.68 0.10 7.29
C ALA A 91 32.28 0.71 7.38
N ALA A 92 31.42 0.31 6.45
CA ALA A 92 30.03 0.72 6.37
C ALA A 92 29.16 -0.09 7.33
N CYS A 93 29.54 -0.23 8.60
CA CYS A 93 28.77 -1.05 9.54
C CYS A 93 27.48 -0.35 10.01
N ALA A 94 26.39 -1.11 10.22
CA ALA A 94 25.12 -0.55 10.67
C ALA A 94 25.24 0.07 12.08
N PRO A 95 24.88 1.35 12.31
CA PRO A 95 25.17 2.03 13.58
C PRO A 95 24.06 1.88 14.64
N GLY A 96 23.00 1.13 14.38
CA GLY A 96 21.89 0.99 15.32
C GLY A 96 22.29 0.25 16.60
N TRP A 97 21.60 0.56 17.71
CA TRP A 97 21.92 0.03 19.04
C TRP A 97 21.92 -1.51 19.10
N ALA A 98 21.06 -2.18 18.34
CA ALA A 98 21.00 -3.65 18.30
C ALA A 98 22.20 -4.24 17.54
N ALA A 99 22.59 -3.62 16.41
CA ALA A 99 23.78 -4.02 15.66
C ALA A 99 25.08 -3.76 16.45
N SER A 100 25.15 -2.63 17.16
CA SER A 100 26.26 -2.33 18.06
C SER A 100 26.32 -3.28 19.25
N ALA A 101 25.19 -3.53 19.93
CA ALA A 101 25.14 -4.48 21.05
C ALA A 101 25.56 -5.89 20.64
N ALA A 102 25.16 -6.36 19.44
CA ALA A 102 25.62 -7.65 18.90
C ALA A 102 27.15 -7.69 18.74
N ARG A 103 27.75 -6.62 18.23
CA ARG A 103 29.22 -6.52 18.08
C ARG A 103 29.94 -6.51 19.42
N TYR A 104 29.52 -5.69 20.37
CA TYR A 104 30.12 -5.66 21.72
C TYR A 104 29.97 -7.00 22.43
N THR A 105 28.80 -7.63 22.32
CA THR A 105 28.57 -8.95 22.90
C THR A 105 29.57 -9.95 22.32
N LEU A 106 29.66 -10.08 21.00
CA LEU A 106 30.57 -11.03 20.37
C LEU A 106 32.07 -10.68 20.51
N ALA A 107 32.41 -9.41 20.72
CA ALA A 107 33.76 -8.99 21.07
C ALA A 107 34.17 -9.48 22.48
N ALA A 108 33.22 -9.53 23.40
CA ALA A 108 33.38 -10.02 24.77
C ALA A 108 33.32 -11.56 24.90
N ASP A 109 33.29 -12.30 23.79
CA ASP A 109 33.32 -13.76 23.77
C ASP A 109 34.62 -14.28 24.44
N PRO A 110 34.50 -15.02 25.56
CA PRO A 110 35.66 -15.41 26.35
C PRO A 110 36.52 -16.49 25.69
N THR A 111 36.01 -17.17 24.66
CA THR A 111 36.78 -18.15 23.90
C THR A 111 37.88 -17.51 23.03
N ARG A 112 37.84 -16.18 22.89
CA ARG A 112 38.72 -15.42 22.01
C ARG A 112 39.95 -14.85 22.70
N HIS A 113 39.89 -14.71 24.02
CA HIS A 113 40.95 -14.10 24.81
C HIS A 113 41.70 -15.16 25.60
N PRO A 114 42.96 -14.90 25.99
CA PRO A 114 43.70 -15.80 26.86
C PRO A 114 42.92 -16.10 28.14
N VAL A 115 43.06 -17.33 28.61
CA VAL A 115 42.40 -17.85 29.81
C VAL A 115 42.67 -16.98 31.05
N SER A 116 43.82 -16.33 31.12
CA SER A 116 44.23 -15.41 32.19
C SER A 116 43.46 -14.08 32.22
N SER A 117 42.73 -13.75 31.16
CA SER A 117 42.05 -12.46 31.01
C SER A 117 40.66 -12.41 31.66
N TYR A 118 40.12 -13.56 32.09
CA TYR A 118 38.80 -13.65 32.72
C TYR A 118 38.87 -14.00 34.21
N PRO A 119 37.99 -13.43 35.04
CA PRO A 119 37.93 -13.72 36.47
C PRO A 119 37.28 -15.08 36.80
N LEU A 120 36.70 -15.76 35.81
CA LEU A 120 36.05 -17.06 35.99
C LEU A 120 37.06 -18.20 35.79
N ASP A 121 37.02 -19.19 36.68
CA ASP A 121 37.79 -20.42 36.54
C ASP A 121 37.39 -21.14 35.22
N PRO A 122 38.36 -21.47 34.34
CA PRO A 122 38.11 -22.09 33.04
C PRO A 122 37.37 -23.42 33.11
N ASP A 123 37.60 -24.19 34.18
CA ASP A 123 37.01 -25.52 34.35
C ASP A 123 35.63 -25.46 35.04
N SER A 124 35.23 -24.27 35.51
CA SER A 124 33.96 -24.07 36.20
C SER A 124 32.75 -24.33 35.30
N ILE A 125 31.67 -24.82 35.92
CA ILE A 125 30.36 -24.97 35.27
C ILE A 125 29.86 -23.63 34.72
N ALA A 126 30.13 -22.53 35.44
CA ALA A 126 29.77 -21.18 35.02
C ALA A 126 30.43 -20.80 33.68
N MET A 127 31.74 -21.06 33.53
CA MET A 127 32.46 -20.77 32.29
C MET A 127 31.98 -21.64 31.11
N LYS A 128 31.60 -22.90 31.37
CA LYS A 128 30.97 -23.78 30.36
C LYS A 128 29.59 -23.27 29.92
N ILE A 129 28.78 -22.75 30.85
CA ILE A 129 27.48 -22.12 30.52
C ILE A 129 27.70 -20.87 29.67
N VAL A 130 28.64 -19.99 30.05
CA VAL A 130 28.92 -18.75 29.32
C VAL A 130 29.43 -19.04 27.91
N SER A 131 30.46 -19.88 27.76
CA SER A 131 31.01 -20.25 26.45
C SER A 131 29.98 -20.98 25.57
N GLY A 132 29.18 -21.88 26.15
CA GLY A 132 28.07 -22.53 25.45
C GLY A 132 27.02 -21.52 24.96
N THR A 133 26.69 -20.53 25.77
CA THR A 133 25.77 -19.44 25.40
C THR A 133 26.32 -18.64 24.22
N TYR A 134 27.58 -18.21 24.27
CA TYR A 134 28.22 -17.52 23.16
C TYR A 134 28.23 -18.35 21.87
N SER A 135 28.52 -19.66 21.96
CA SER A 135 28.49 -20.56 20.80
C SER A 135 27.10 -20.63 20.15
N ILE A 136 26.02 -20.59 20.95
CA ILE A 136 24.64 -20.62 20.46
C ILE A 136 24.28 -19.28 19.78
N PHE A 137 24.60 -18.16 20.42
CA PHE A 137 24.23 -16.83 19.92
C PHE A 137 25.16 -16.29 18.82
N ARG A 138 26.35 -16.88 18.62
CA ARG A 138 27.32 -16.42 17.60
C ARG A 138 26.75 -16.38 16.19
N GLN A 139 25.88 -17.32 15.83
CA GLN A 139 25.28 -17.33 14.49
C GLN A 139 24.26 -16.19 14.31
N THR A 140 23.34 -16.03 15.26
CA THR A 140 22.27 -15.02 15.17
C THR A 140 22.81 -13.60 15.35
N PHE A 141 23.66 -13.39 16.36
CA PHE A 141 24.31 -12.09 16.57
C PHE A 141 25.38 -11.83 15.53
N GLY A 142 26.00 -12.87 14.95
CA GLY A 142 27.00 -12.71 13.89
C GLY A 142 26.41 -12.07 12.64
N VAL A 143 25.20 -12.46 12.23
CA VAL A 143 24.48 -11.81 11.12
C VAL A 143 24.21 -10.33 11.43
N LEU A 144 23.71 -10.05 12.63
CA LEU A 144 23.39 -8.68 13.06
C LEU A 144 24.65 -7.81 13.21
N ALA A 145 25.75 -8.37 13.71
CA ALA A 145 27.03 -7.72 13.91
C ALA A 145 27.77 -7.44 12.59
N SER A 146 27.59 -8.29 11.58
CA SER A 146 28.16 -8.13 10.24
C SER A 146 27.27 -7.34 9.28
N THR A 147 26.09 -6.88 9.72
CA THR A 147 25.18 -6.12 8.87
C THR A 147 25.77 -4.72 8.57
N GLY A 148 25.86 -4.38 7.29
CA GLY A 148 26.27 -3.05 6.84
C GLY A 148 25.11 -2.05 6.75
N ASN A 149 25.45 -0.76 6.76
CA ASN A 149 24.53 0.36 6.62
C ASN A 149 24.23 0.63 5.12
N PRO A 150 23.03 0.32 4.59
CA PRO A 150 22.70 0.56 3.18
C PRO A 150 22.75 2.04 2.79
N TYR A 151 22.68 2.95 3.76
CA TYR A 151 22.66 4.39 3.53
C TYR A 151 24.04 4.99 3.21
N GLU A 152 25.12 4.22 3.34
CA GLU A 152 26.43 4.60 2.79
C GLU A 152 26.41 4.67 1.26
N ARG A 153 25.47 3.96 0.61
CA ARG A 153 25.20 4.21 -0.80
C ARG A 153 24.51 5.56 -0.93
N ALA A 154 25.23 6.53 -1.50
CA ALA A 154 24.66 7.82 -1.90
C ALA A 154 23.37 7.60 -2.70
N THR A 155 22.37 8.46 -2.50
CA THR A 155 21.03 8.41 -3.10
C THR A 155 20.13 7.22 -2.73
N TYR A 156 20.58 6.28 -1.88
CA TYR A 156 19.67 5.28 -1.31
C TYR A 156 18.71 5.95 -0.31
N ARG A 157 17.42 6.03 -0.65
CA ARG A 157 16.36 6.69 0.13
C ARG A 157 15.15 5.78 0.39
N TYR A 158 15.37 4.47 0.29
CA TYR A 158 14.36 3.44 0.48
C TYR A 158 14.51 2.82 1.87
N THR A 159 13.52 2.06 2.32
CA THR A 159 13.67 1.29 3.56
C THR A 159 14.68 0.17 3.39
N PRO A 160 15.39 -0.25 4.45
CA PRO A 160 16.38 -1.33 4.35
C PRO A 160 15.75 -2.66 3.94
N LEU A 161 14.42 -2.81 4.07
CA LEU A 161 13.67 -3.97 3.61
C LEU A 161 13.92 -4.29 2.13
N LEU A 162 14.07 -3.27 1.28
CA LEU A 162 14.36 -3.48 -0.15
C LEU A 162 15.79 -4.02 -0.36
N ALA A 163 16.80 -3.42 0.27
CA ALA A 163 18.17 -3.92 0.22
C ALA A 163 18.28 -5.36 0.77
N LEU A 164 17.61 -5.65 1.89
CA LEU A 164 17.54 -6.98 2.49
C LEU A 164 16.86 -8.00 1.55
N ALA A 165 15.78 -7.60 0.85
CA ALA A 165 15.11 -8.46 -0.10
C ALA A 165 15.98 -8.80 -1.33
N LEU A 166 16.94 -7.94 -1.69
CA LEU A 166 17.85 -8.15 -2.81
C LEU A 166 19.19 -8.79 -2.42
N ALA A 167 19.52 -8.81 -1.11
CA ALA A 167 20.75 -9.41 -0.59
C ALA A 167 21.01 -10.84 -1.09
N PRO A 168 20.03 -11.75 -1.23
CA PRO A 168 20.28 -13.08 -1.78
C PRO A 168 20.95 -13.06 -3.17
N GLY A 169 20.59 -12.10 -4.03
CA GLY A 169 21.22 -11.95 -5.35
C GLY A 169 22.71 -11.64 -5.25
N GLU A 170 23.09 -10.75 -4.34
CA GLU A 170 24.49 -10.37 -4.08
C GLU A 170 25.29 -11.49 -3.40
N TYR A 171 24.62 -12.31 -2.57
CA TYR A 171 25.22 -13.47 -1.92
C TYR A 171 25.55 -14.58 -2.95
N PHE A 172 24.62 -14.86 -3.87
CA PHE A 172 24.81 -15.88 -4.91
C PHE A 172 25.51 -15.37 -6.19
N GLY A 173 25.87 -14.09 -6.24
CA GLY A 173 26.51 -13.49 -7.42
C GLY A 173 25.60 -13.45 -8.65
N TRP A 174 24.30 -13.20 -8.47
CA TRP A 174 23.30 -13.08 -9.53
C TRP A 174 22.86 -11.61 -9.71
N PRO A 175 23.48 -10.83 -10.62
CA PRO A 175 23.25 -9.39 -10.75
C PRO A 175 21.81 -9.02 -11.14
N GLU A 176 21.12 -9.92 -11.85
CA GLU A 176 19.77 -9.69 -12.37
C GLU A 176 18.67 -10.20 -11.43
N PHE A 177 19.03 -10.77 -10.27
CA PHE A 177 18.10 -11.39 -9.31
C PHE A 177 16.89 -10.49 -9.01
N GLY A 178 17.15 -9.23 -8.66
CA GLY A 178 16.09 -8.28 -8.34
C GLY A 178 15.11 -8.03 -9.49
N LYS A 179 15.56 -7.97 -10.75
CA LYS A 179 14.66 -7.78 -11.90
C LYS A 179 13.71 -8.96 -12.06
N TRP A 180 14.19 -10.19 -11.82
CA TRP A 180 13.33 -11.39 -11.83
C TRP A 180 12.33 -11.39 -10.68
N VAL A 181 12.75 -10.97 -9.48
CA VAL A 181 11.83 -10.80 -8.33
C VAL A 181 10.74 -9.77 -8.66
N PHE A 182 11.10 -8.62 -9.21
CA PHE A 182 10.14 -7.56 -9.55
C PHE A 182 9.20 -7.95 -10.68
N ALA A 183 9.71 -8.61 -11.74
CA ALA A 183 8.88 -9.15 -12.82
C ALA A 183 7.93 -10.26 -12.34
N GLY A 184 8.39 -11.12 -11.43
CA GLY A 184 7.54 -12.13 -10.78
C GLY A 184 6.43 -11.50 -9.93
N ALA A 185 6.76 -10.48 -9.14
CA ALA A 185 5.79 -9.70 -8.38
C ALA A 185 4.76 -9.02 -9.31
N ASP A 186 5.18 -8.52 -10.48
CA ASP A 186 4.29 -7.90 -11.46
C ASP A 186 3.24 -8.88 -12.03
N VAL A 187 3.66 -10.11 -12.34
CA VAL A 187 2.73 -11.17 -12.76
C VAL A 187 1.81 -11.57 -11.60
N LEU A 188 2.35 -11.68 -10.38
CA LEU A 188 1.58 -11.97 -9.19
C LEU A 188 0.50 -10.92 -8.91
N CYS A 189 0.77 -9.63 -9.15
CA CYS A 189 -0.23 -8.57 -9.08
C CYS A 189 -1.44 -8.90 -9.98
N GLY A 190 -1.22 -9.28 -11.24
CA GLY A 190 -2.30 -9.66 -12.14
C GLY A 190 -3.11 -10.88 -11.65
N ILE A 191 -2.43 -11.86 -11.04
CA ILE A 191 -3.10 -13.04 -10.43
C ILE A 191 -3.93 -12.63 -9.22
N LEU A 192 -3.40 -11.80 -8.33
CA LEU A 192 -4.12 -11.32 -7.15
C LEU A 192 -5.33 -10.45 -7.55
N MET A 193 -5.23 -9.67 -8.62
CA MET A 193 -6.37 -8.94 -9.16
C MET A 193 -7.51 -9.88 -9.56
N TRP A 194 -7.23 -11.06 -10.14
CA TRP A 194 -8.25 -12.08 -10.40
C TRP A 194 -8.97 -12.51 -9.13
N VAL A 195 -8.19 -12.80 -8.08
CA VAL A 195 -8.73 -13.26 -6.80
C VAL A 195 -9.65 -12.20 -6.20
N VAL A 196 -9.20 -10.93 -6.16
CA VAL A 196 -10.03 -9.82 -5.65
C VAL A 196 -11.29 -9.65 -6.49
N LEU A 197 -11.17 -9.66 -7.83
CA LEU A 197 -12.32 -9.51 -8.74
C LEU A 197 -13.37 -10.61 -8.55
N GLU A 198 -12.95 -11.87 -8.41
CA GLU A 198 -13.86 -12.99 -8.15
C GLU A 198 -14.50 -12.92 -6.77
N GLN A 199 -13.72 -12.55 -5.76
CA GLN A 199 -14.20 -12.37 -4.39
C GLN A 199 -15.28 -11.28 -4.34
N ARG A 200 -15.02 -10.11 -4.95
CA ARG A 200 -15.99 -9.00 -5.04
C ARG A 200 -17.24 -9.42 -5.82
N HIS A 201 -17.08 -10.12 -6.94
CA HIS A 201 -18.21 -10.60 -7.72
C HIS A 201 -19.09 -11.57 -6.91
N ARG A 202 -18.49 -12.54 -6.21
CA ARG A 202 -19.20 -13.48 -5.35
C ARG A 202 -19.93 -12.76 -4.22
N GLN A 203 -19.32 -11.76 -3.60
CA GLN A 203 -19.95 -10.98 -2.52
C GLN A 203 -21.18 -10.20 -3.00
N ARG A 204 -21.16 -9.69 -4.24
CA ARG A 204 -22.24 -8.86 -4.79
C ARG A 204 -23.37 -9.62 -5.47
N THR A 205 -23.12 -10.84 -5.96
CA THR A 205 -24.12 -11.67 -6.67
C THR A 205 -24.72 -12.77 -5.80
N ARG A 206 -24.34 -12.82 -4.52
CA ARG A 206 -24.80 -13.86 -3.58
C ARG A 206 -26.30 -13.71 -3.32
N THR A 207 -27.12 -14.49 -4.00
CA THR A 207 -28.55 -14.57 -3.73
C THR A 207 -28.82 -15.63 -2.66
N ARG A 208 -29.72 -15.30 -1.72
CA ARG A 208 -30.16 -16.21 -0.66
C ARG A 208 -31.31 -17.06 -1.20
N ARG A 209 -31.12 -18.37 -1.34
CA ARG A 209 -32.17 -19.32 -1.73
C ARG A 209 -32.51 -20.20 -0.54
N ARG A 210 -33.76 -20.16 -0.08
CA ARG A 210 -34.26 -21.09 0.95
C ARG A 210 -34.63 -22.40 0.24
N THR A 211 -33.96 -23.49 0.58
CA THR A 211 -34.27 -24.84 0.10
C THR A 211 -34.88 -25.66 1.25
N LEU A 212 -35.49 -26.81 0.92
CA LEU A 212 -36.06 -27.74 1.91
C LEU A 212 -35.03 -28.26 2.93
N GLN A 213 -33.73 -28.19 2.59
CA GLN A 213 -32.61 -28.67 3.41
C GLN A 213 -31.84 -27.54 4.12
N GLY A 214 -32.23 -26.27 3.95
CA GLY A 214 -31.57 -25.14 4.60
C GLY A 214 -31.50 -23.87 3.75
N ILE A 215 -30.53 -23.00 4.05
CA ILE A 215 -30.27 -21.77 3.28
C ILE A 215 -29.08 -22.03 2.37
N GLU A 216 -29.33 -22.11 1.06
CA GLU A 216 -28.29 -22.24 0.05
C GLU A 216 -27.96 -20.84 -0.51
N PHE A 217 -26.67 -20.58 -0.69
CA PHE A 217 -26.20 -19.33 -1.28
C PHE A 217 -25.61 -19.62 -2.65
N GLN A 218 -26.26 -19.12 -3.71
CA GLN A 218 -25.77 -19.26 -5.07
C GLN A 218 -25.30 -17.90 -5.60
N SER A 219 -24.11 -17.90 -6.21
CA SER A 219 -23.58 -16.76 -6.98
C SER A 219 -24.08 -16.92 -8.41
N GLU A 220 -24.83 -15.94 -8.91
CA GLU A 220 -25.35 -15.99 -10.28
C GLU A 220 -24.25 -15.66 -11.30
N GLY A 221 -23.94 -16.62 -12.19
CA GLY A 221 -23.25 -16.37 -13.46
C GLY A 221 -21.73 -16.65 -13.49
N THR A 222 -21.20 -16.83 -14.70
CA THR A 222 -19.76 -16.90 -14.96
C THR A 222 -19.19 -15.48 -15.06
N TYR A 223 -18.35 -15.10 -14.11
CA TYR A 223 -17.67 -13.81 -14.14
C TYR A 223 -16.32 -13.90 -14.84
N TRP A 224 -16.14 -13.08 -15.88
CA TRP A 224 -14.93 -13.03 -16.70
C TRP A 224 -13.84 -12.17 -16.03
N SER A 225 -13.47 -12.53 -14.79
CA SER A 225 -12.45 -11.86 -13.98
C SER A 225 -11.12 -11.70 -14.70
N TRP A 226 -10.82 -12.58 -15.67
CA TRP A 226 -9.58 -12.54 -16.44
C TRP A 226 -9.50 -11.46 -17.50
N TYR A 227 -10.63 -10.88 -17.92
CA TYR A 227 -10.62 -9.86 -18.98
C TYR A 227 -10.07 -8.51 -18.48
N PRO A 228 -10.57 -7.92 -17.37
CA PRO A 228 -10.05 -6.64 -16.87
C PRO A 228 -8.57 -6.65 -16.52
N THR A 229 -8.06 -7.79 -16.04
CA THR A 229 -6.64 -7.97 -15.66
C THR A 229 -5.69 -8.12 -16.83
N LEU A 230 -6.17 -8.40 -18.06
CA LEU A 230 -5.30 -8.34 -19.24
C LEU A 230 -4.73 -6.93 -19.43
N LEU A 231 -5.44 -5.91 -18.96
CA LEU A 231 -4.98 -4.52 -18.92
C LEU A 231 -3.79 -4.30 -17.97
N TRP A 232 -3.42 -5.30 -17.18
CA TRP A 232 -2.18 -5.33 -16.39
C TRP A 232 -1.20 -6.35 -16.95
N LEU A 233 -1.64 -7.61 -17.06
CA LEU A 233 -0.80 -8.74 -17.46
C LEU A 233 -0.22 -8.61 -18.86
N LEU A 234 -0.90 -7.98 -19.81
CA LEU A 234 -0.39 -7.78 -21.17
C LEU A 234 -0.05 -6.31 -21.46
N ASN A 235 -0.11 -5.46 -20.44
CA ASN A 235 0.19 -4.05 -20.61
C ASN A 235 1.71 -3.84 -20.64
N PRO A 236 2.26 -3.28 -21.73
CA PRO A 236 3.69 -3.08 -21.86
C PRO A 236 4.24 -2.06 -20.85
N PHE A 237 3.40 -1.16 -20.31
CA PHE A 237 3.84 -0.14 -19.36
C PHE A 237 4.30 -0.73 -18.01
N PRO A 238 3.47 -1.45 -17.21
CA PRO A 238 3.93 -2.12 -16.00
C PRO A 238 4.96 -3.22 -16.27
N ALA A 239 4.84 -3.92 -17.41
CA ALA A 239 5.81 -4.94 -17.82
C ALA A 239 7.22 -4.35 -18.01
N GLN A 240 7.33 -3.21 -18.69
CA GLN A 240 8.61 -2.52 -18.85
C GLN A 240 9.13 -2.00 -17.51
N ILE A 241 8.30 -1.31 -16.71
CA ILE A 241 8.76 -0.73 -15.43
C ILE A 241 9.34 -1.80 -14.49
N SER A 242 8.67 -2.94 -14.34
CA SER A 242 9.16 -4.05 -13.50
C SER A 242 10.44 -4.68 -14.06
N THR A 243 10.51 -4.94 -15.36
CA THR A 243 11.68 -5.56 -16.00
C THR A 243 12.88 -4.62 -16.13
N ARG A 244 12.68 -3.29 -16.09
CA ARG A 244 13.76 -2.29 -15.97
C ARG A 244 14.43 -2.29 -14.60
N GLY A 245 13.84 -2.94 -13.59
CA GLY A 245 14.41 -3.02 -12.24
C GLY A 245 13.71 -2.15 -11.20
N SER A 246 12.48 -1.69 -11.46
CA SER A 246 11.69 -0.97 -10.46
C SER A 246 10.97 -1.91 -9.49
N SER A 247 11.02 -1.57 -8.21
CA SER A 247 10.43 -2.37 -7.13
C SER A 247 8.92 -2.16 -6.90
N GLU A 248 8.25 -1.30 -7.69
CA GLU A 248 6.83 -0.93 -7.47
C GLU A 248 5.89 -2.14 -7.41
N SER A 249 6.17 -3.20 -8.17
CA SER A 249 5.30 -4.38 -8.20
C SER A 249 5.29 -5.15 -6.88
N ILE A 250 6.35 -5.08 -6.06
CA ILE A 250 6.35 -5.64 -4.70
C ILE A 250 5.32 -4.93 -3.82
N LEU A 251 5.28 -3.60 -3.91
CA LEU A 251 4.29 -2.80 -3.20
C LEU A 251 2.86 -3.15 -3.67
N GLY A 252 2.66 -3.30 -4.99
CA GLY A 252 1.40 -3.74 -5.57
C GLY A 252 0.94 -5.09 -4.99
N VAL A 253 1.85 -6.05 -4.83
CA VAL A 253 1.56 -7.35 -4.19
C VAL A 253 1.07 -7.15 -2.75
N PHE A 254 1.74 -6.33 -1.93
CA PHE A 254 1.29 -6.07 -0.57
C PHE A 254 -0.10 -5.42 -0.52
N VAL A 255 -0.37 -4.43 -1.38
CA VAL A 255 -1.69 -3.78 -1.45
C VAL A 255 -2.78 -4.78 -1.87
N LEU A 256 -2.52 -5.63 -2.85
CA LEU A 256 -3.50 -6.61 -3.32
C LEU A 256 -3.72 -7.75 -2.32
N LEU A 257 -2.67 -8.22 -1.64
CA LEU A 257 -2.78 -9.19 -0.54
C LEU A 257 -3.55 -8.61 0.65
N PHE A 258 -3.35 -7.32 0.96
CA PHE A 258 -4.20 -6.60 1.91
C PHE A 258 -5.67 -6.66 1.47
N LEU A 259 -6.00 -6.31 0.22
CA LEU A 259 -7.39 -6.33 -0.26
C LEU A 259 -8.01 -7.72 -0.22
N VAL A 260 -7.31 -8.75 -0.68
CA VAL A 260 -7.77 -10.16 -0.61
C VAL A 260 -8.10 -10.54 0.83
N SER A 261 -7.16 -10.29 1.74
CA SER A 261 -7.28 -10.69 3.15
C SER A 261 -8.35 -9.87 3.88
N PHE A 262 -8.41 -8.56 3.64
CA PHE A 262 -9.36 -7.65 4.28
C PHE A 262 -10.80 -7.92 3.83
N LEU A 263 -11.03 -8.09 2.53
CA LEU A 263 -12.36 -8.38 2.00
C LEU A 263 -12.86 -9.78 2.40
N ASN A 264 -11.97 -10.69 2.81
CA ASN A 264 -12.37 -12.02 3.27
C ASN A 264 -13.08 -11.95 4.61
N THR A 265 -12.65 -11.03 5.49
CA THR A 265 -13.21 -10.84 6.83
C THR A 265 -14.22 -9.70 6.90
N ASN A 266 -14.08 -8.71 6.02
CA ASN A 266 -14.92 -7.53 5.95
C ASN A 266 -15.49 -7.38 4.54
N PRO A 267 -16.44 -8.25 4.13
CA PRO A 267 -16.99 -8.27 2.78
C PRO A 267 -17.64 -6.93 2.42
N GLU A 268 -17.66 -6.60 1.13
CA GLU A 268 -18.43 -5.46 0.65
C GLU A 268 -19.93 -5.64 0.93
N ARG A 269 -20.62 -4.54 1.23
CA ARG A 269 -22.06 -4.56 1.49
C ARG A 269 -22.76 -5.12 0.24
N SER A 270 -23.46 -6.25 0.38
CA SER A 270 -24.28 -6.78 -0.72
C SER A 270 -25.42 -5.82 -0.98
N GLU A 271 -25.54 -5.29 -2.20
CA GLU A 271 -26.65 -4.42 -2.63
C GLU A 271 -27.99 -5.18 -2.76
N ILE A 272 -28.05 -6.45 -2.34
CA ILE A 272 -29.17 -7.39 -2.50
C ILE A 272 -30.14 -7.25 -1.30
N LYS A 273 -31.40 -6.88 -1.58
CA LYS A 273 -32.52 -7.09 -0.65
C LYS A 273 -32.91 -8.58 -0.66
N SER A 274 -33.14 -9.19 0.50
CA SER A 274 -33.65 -10.56 0.54
C SER A 274 -35.09 -10.61 0.01
N VAL A 275 -35.33 -11.36 -1.06
CA VAL A 275 -36.68 -11.68 -1.52
C VAL A 275 -37.22 -12.77 -0.58
N VAL A 276 -38.22 -12.42 0.24
CA VAL A 276 -39.03 -13.42 0.94
C VAL A 276 -39.95 -14.04 -0.10
N ALA A 277 -39.77 -15.32 -0.42
CA ALA A 277 -40.70 -16.03 -1.28
C ALA A 277 -42.10 -16.00 -0.62
N PRO A 278 -43.16 -15.58 -1.33
CA PRO A 278 -44.50 -15.63 -0.76
C PRO A 278 -44.82 -17.09 -0.45
N ALA A 279 -45.15 -17.35 0.82
CA ALA A 279 -45.74 -18.62 1.21
C ALA A 279 -46.99 -18.80 0.35
N LYS A 280 -47.06 -19.88 -0.45
CA LYS A 280 -48.28 -20.24 -1.17
C LYS A 280 -49.36 -20.50 -0.13
N ALA A 281 -50.21 -19.51 0.10
CA ALA A 281 -51.46 -19.70 0.81
C ALA A 281 -52.41 -20.47 -0.12
N ASN A 282 -52.39 -21.80 -0.03
CA ASN A 282 -53.51 -22.59 -0.52
C ASN A 282 -54.58 -22.58 0.57
N GLY A 283 -55.69 -21.91 0.30
CA GLY A 283 -56.88 -21.92 1.14
C GLY A 283 -57.71 -23.20 0.98
N THR A 284 -58.60 -23.39 1.97
CA THR A 284 -59.74 -24.34 2.10
C THR A 284 -59.33 -25.81 2.29
N GLU A 285 -59.62 -26.52 3.40
CA GLU A 285 -60.91 -26.73 4.08
C GLU A 285 -60.76 -27.27 5.53
N SER A 286 -61.82 -27.00 6.33
CA SER A 286 -62.47 -27.77 7.40
C SER A 286 -61.71 -28.33 8.62
N ALA A 287 -62.33 -28.12 9.78
CA ALA A 287 -61.93 -28.59 11.11
C ALA A 287 -62.24 -30.08 11.37
N THR A 288 -61.32 -30.79 12.03
CA THR A 288 -61.60 -31.80 13.08
C THR A 288 -60.34 -32.04 13.91
N SER A 289 -60.49 -32.04 15.24
CA SER A 289 -59.42 -32.36 16.19
C SER A 289 -59.07 -33.85 16.19
N SER A 290 -57.79 -34.21 16.23
CA SER A 290 -57.27 -35.23 17.16
C SER A 290 -55.75 -35.36 17.09
N ALA A 291 -55.18 -35.64 18.26
CA ALA A 291 -53.94 -36.38 18.53
C ALA A 291 -52.59 -35.79 18.09
N ILE A 292 -51.83 -35.49 19.14
CA ILE A 292 -50.38 -35.31 19.25
C ILE A 292 -49.59 -36.31 18.39
N ALA A 293 -48.70 -35.79 17.56
CA ALA A 293 -47.44 -36.43 17.19
C ALA A 293 -46.36 -35.33 17.22
N ASP A 294 -45.36 -35.50 18.08
CA ASP A 294 -44.21 -34.62 18.24
C ASP A 294 -43.47 -34.46 16.90
N ASP A 295 -43.60 -33.29 16.28
CA ASP A 295 -42.67 -32.85 15.24
C ASP A 295 -41.39 -32.33 15.93
N PRO A 296 -40.19 -32.81 15.54
CA PRO A 296 -38.97 -32.42 16.21
C PRO A 296 -38.75 -30.92 16.01
N GLU A 297 -38.54 -30.24 17.14
CA GLU A 297 -38.13 -28.85 17.23
C GLU A 297 -37.18 -28.50 16.05
N PRO A 298 -37.48 -27.48 15.22
CA PRO A 298 -36.59 -27.13 14.11
C PRO A 298 -35.20 -26.89 14.72
N PRO A 299 -34.12 -27.45 14.15
CA PRO A 299 -32.82 -27.42 14.79
C PRO A 299 -32.49 -25.97 15.16
N LYS A 300 -32.31 -25.72 16.46
CA LYS A 300 -31.93 -24.42 17.07
C LYS A 300 -30.53 -23.93 16.64
N THR A 301 -30.01 -24.46 15.55
CA THR A 301 -28.76 -24.01 14.93
C THR A 301 -29.07 -23.62 13.49
N PRO A 302 -29.10 -22.31 13.16
CA PRO A 302 -29.00 -21.92 11.77
C PRO A 302 -27.59 -22.30 11.32
N LEU A 303 -27.47 -23.45 10.66
CA LEU A 303 -26.34 -23.79 9.80
C LEU A 303 -26.32 -22.78 8.65
N THR A 304 -25.72 -21.61 8.92
CA THR A 304 -25.26 -20.70 7.88
C THR A 304 -24.03 -21.34 7.23
N PRO A 305 -23.98 -21.46 5.89
CA PRO A 305 -22.71 -21.49 5.17
C PRO A 305 -22.08 -20.11 5.34
N THR A 306 -21.46 -19.94 6.50
CA THR A 306 -20.48 -18.92 6.82
C THR A 306 -19.48 -18.91 5.67
N PHE A 307 -19.22 -17.74 5.07
CA PHE A 307 -17.88 -17.56 4.52
C PHE A 307 -16.93 -17.98 5.64
N GLY A 308 -16.03 -18.93 5.36
CA GLY A 308 -15.19 -19.57 6.35
C GLY A 308 -14.43 -18.56 7.19
N THR A 309 -15.04 -18.18 8.30
CA THR A 309 -14.62 -18.26 9.68
C THR A 309 -15.78 -17.67 10.46
N ALA A 310 -16.38 -18.47 11.35
CA ALA A 310 -17.10 -18.00 12.52
C ALA A 310 -16.12 -17.33 13.48
N ALA A 311 -15.36 -16.38 12.98
CA ALA A 311 -14.63 -15.49 13.83
C ALA A 311 -15.46 -14.25 13.97
N PRO A 312 -15.55 -13.74 15.19
CA PRO A 312 -16.23 -12.49 15.38
C PRO A 312 -15.66 -11.46 14.42
N ALA A 313 -16.54 -10.62 13.88
CA ALA A 313 -16.10 -9.37 13.31
C ALA A 313 -15.12 -8.71 14.32
N PRO A 314 -14.08 -7.99 13.87
CA PRO A 314 -13.00 -7.44 14.71
C PRO A 314 -13.48 -6.70 15.98
N GLU A 315 -14.75 -6.31 16.00
CA GLU A 315 -15.47 -5.77 17.14
C GLU A 315 -15.48 -6.62 18.41
N THR A 316 -15.57 -7.96 18.39
CA THR A 316 -15.64 -8.75 19.64
C THR A 316 -14.27 -9.22 20.17
N ALA A 317 -13.24 -9.26 19.33
CA ALA A 317 -11.89 -9.63 19.75
C ALA A 317 -11.25 -8.47 20.54
N LEU A 318 -10.97 -8.67 21.83
CA LEU A 318 -10.26 -7.73 22.70
C LEU A 318 -8.75 -7.90 22.59
N ALA A 319 -8.27 -9.12 22.31
CA ALA A 319 -6.85 -9.44 22.20
C ALA A 319 -6.41 -9.75 20.75
N PRO A 320 -5.15 -9.44 20.36
CA PRO A 320 -4.57 -9.83 19.06
C PRO A 320 -4.69 -11.32 18.73
N MET A 321 -4.61 -12.19 19.74
CA MET A 321 -4.69 -13.65 19.60
C MET A 321 -6.08 -14.15 19.19
N GLU A 322 -7.11 -13.31 19.34
CA GLU A 322 -8.50 -13.64 18.98
C GLU A 322 -8.82 -13.25 17.53
N TRP A 323 -7.86 -12.66 16.81
CA TRP A 323 -8.05 -12.24 15.42
C TRP A 323 -7.86 -13.43 14.48
N THR A 324 -8.67 -13.46 13.41
CA THR A 324 -8.46 -14.46 12.37
C THR A 324 -7.17 -14.26 11.62
N LEU A 325 -6.66 -15.35 11.06
CA LEU A 325 -5.50 -15.31 10.17
C LEU A 325 -5.68 -14.31 9.01
N PRO A 326 -6.83 -14.22 8.30
CA PRO A 326 -7.00 -13.20 7.27
C PRO A 326 -7.04 -11.76 7.81
N THR A 327 -7.55 -11.51 9.02
CA THR A 327 -7.53 -10.15 9.62
C THR A 327 -6.11 -9.75 10.05
N LEU A 328 -5.36 -10.69 10.63
CA LEU A 328 -3.95 -10.46 10.95
C LEU A 328 -3.11 -10.29 9.67
N ALA A 329 -3.38 -11.10 8.64
CA ALA A 329 -2.73 -10.98 7.34
C ALA A 329 -3.04 -9.62 6.69
N SER A 330 -4.29 -9.14 6.71
CA SER A 330 -4.65 -7.86 6.10
C SER A 330 -3.96 -6.68 6.78
N SER A 331 -3.91 -6.67 8.11
CA SER A 331 -3.19 -5.64 8.86
C SER A 331 -1.68 -5.71 8.63
N THR A 332 -1.12 -6.93 8.58
CA THR A 332 0.30 -7.15 8.28
C THR A 332 0.68 -6.64 6.89
N PHE A 333 -0.07 -7.01 5.84
CA PHE A 333 0.23 -6.59 4.47
C PHE A 333 0.05 -5.08 4.27
N LEU A 334 -0.95 -4.46 4.91
CA LEU A 334 -1.10 -3.00 4.88
C LEU A 334 0.08 -2.31 5.57
N SER A 335 0.51 -2.80 6.73
CA SER A 335 1.68 -2.26 7.45
C SER A 335 2.99 -2.48 6.71
N LEU A 336 3.16 -3.62 6.01
CA LEU A 336 4.29 -3.87 5.11
C LEU A 336 4.27 -2.92 3.90
N ALA A 337 3.11 -2.72 3.27
CA ALA A 337 2.96 -1.77 2.18
C ALA A 337 3.37 -0.35 2.61
N ALA A 338 2.87 0.10 3.76
CA ALA A 338 3.19 1.40 4.36
C ALA A 338 4.67 1.55 4.75
N ASN A 339 5.32 0.47 5.19
CA ASN A 339 6.77 0.44 5.45
C ASN A 339 7.60 0.39 4.16
N PHE A 340 7.07 -0.19 3.09
CA PHE A 340 7.77 -0.21 1.81
C PHE A 340 7.72 1.17 1.14
N LYS A 341 6.54 1.81 1.14
CA LYS A 341 6.33 3.22 0.78
C LYS A 341 5.21 3.81 1.64
N LEU A 342 5.29 5.09 1.98
CA LEU A 342 4.40 5.67 3.01
C LEU A 342 2.93 5.86 2.58
N PHE A 343 2.62 6.01 1.29
CA PHE A 343 1.28 6.43 0.86
C PHE A 343 0.11 5.46 1.18
N PRO A 344 0.27 4.12 1.25
CA PRO A 344 -0.82 3.23 1.64
C PRO A 344 -1.39 3.49 3.04
N ILE A 345 -0.69 4.26 3.89
CA ILE A 345 -1.26 4.78 5.16
C ILE A 345 -2.58 5.52 4.92
N LEU A 346 -2.75 6.16 3.75
CA LEU A 346 -3.97 6.87 3.39
C LEU A 346 -5.20 5.95 3.38
N TYR A 347 -5.04 4.65 3.13
CA TYR A 347 -6.13 3.68 3.14
C TYR A 347 -6.78 3.50 4.52
N GLY A 348 -6.19 4.05 5.59
CA GLY A 348 -6.83 4.11 6.90
C GLY A 348 -8.20 4.81 6.87
N ALA A 349 -8.37 5.87 6.06
CA ALA A 349 -9.63 6.60 5.95
C ALA A 349 -10.77 5.75 5.34
N PRO A 350 -10.62 5.14 4.16
CA PRO A 350 -11.67 4.28 3.61
C PRO A 350 -11.89 3.01 4.44
N ILE A 351 -10.86 2.46 5.09
CA ILE A 351 -11.02 1.31 6.01
C ILE A 351 -11.88 1.69 7.21
N LEU A 352 -11.63 2.85 7.83
CA LEU A 352 -12.40 3.33 8.97
C LEU A 352 -13.87 3.51 8.60
N ALA A 353 -14.13 4.15 7.45
CA ALA A 353 -15.49 4.34 6.93
C ALA A 353 -16.18 3.01 6.59
N HIS A 354 -15.47 2.07 5.96
CA HIS A 354 -15.98 0.73 5.64
C HIS A 354 -16.35 -0.06 6.90
N LEU A 355 -15.45 -0.11 7.88
CA LEU A 355 -15.67 -0.85 9.13
C LEU A 355 -16.77 -0.21 9.97
N ALA A 356 -16.90 1.12 9.98
CA ALA A 356 -18.02 1.78 10.65
C ALA A 356 -19.37 1.41 10.01
N ALA A 357 -19.40 1.26 8.68
CA ALA A 357 -20.62 0.86 7.95
C ALA A 357 -20.96 -0.63 8.14
N VAL A 358 -19.96 -1.52 8.14
CA VAL A 358 -20.18 -2.98 8.21
C VAL A 358 -20.35 -3.48 9.66
N SER A 359 -19.57 -2.98 10.61
CA SER A 359 -19.63 -3.43 12.02
C SER A 359 -20.91 -2.95 12.72
N GLY A 360 -21.45 -1.80 12.33
CA GLY A 360 -22.75 -1.33 12.82
C GLY A 360 -23.91 -2.27 12.46
N SER A 361 -23.74 -3.14 11.46
CA SER A 361 -24.76 -4.06 10.94
C SER A 361 -24.61 -5.50 11.47
N ALA A 362 -23.49 -5.86 12.10
CA ALA A 362 -23.15 -7.23 12.46
C ALA A 362 -23.65 -7.65 13.86
N ARG A 363 -24.08 -6.70 14.70
CA ARG A 363 -24.40 -6.98 16.11
C ARG A 363 -25.83 -7.47 16.37
N ASP A 364 -26.75 -7.34 15.40
CA ASP A 364 -28.18 -7.61 15.62
C ASP A 364 -28.81 -8.62 14.63
N GLY A 365 -28.01 -9.43 13.94
CA GLY A 365 -28.53 -10.53 13.11
C GLY A 365 -27.52 -11.07 12.08
N PRO A 366 -27.80 -12.23 11.48
CA PRO A 366 -26.92 -12.81 10.45
C PRO A 366 -26.71 -11.81 9.32
N ILE A 367 -25.44 -11.58 8.98
CA ILE A 367 -25.00 -10.71 7.89
C ILE A 367 -25.66 -11.18 6.58
N GLY A 368 -26.75 -10.50 6.19
CA GLY A 368 -27.47 -10.75 4.95
C GLY A 368 -28.99 -10.72 5.10
N ALA A 369 -29.58 -9.53 4.93
CA ALA A 369 -30.93 -9.32 4.37
C ALA A 369 -31.38 -7.86 4.47
N ASP A 370 -31.02 -7.17 5.55
CA ASP A 370 -31.52 -5.83 5.81
C ASP A 370 -30.53 -4.79 5.28
N ALA A 371 -30.79 -4.32 4.06
CA ALA A 371 -30.02 -3.27 3.40
C ALA A 371 -30.16 -1.88 4.04
N LEU A 372 -30.72 -1.80 5.25
CA LEU A 372 -30.82 -0.63 6.09
C LEU A 372 -30.07 -0.96 7.38
N THR A 373 -29.16 -0.08 7.78
CA THR A 373 -28.59 -0.14 9.13
C THR A 373 -29.73 -0.06 10.16
N PRO A 374 -29.58 -0.59 11.38
CA PRO A 374 -30.63 -0.53 12.40
C PRO A 374 -31.17 0.89 12.64
N TRP A 375 -30.32 1.92 12.52
CA TRP A 375 -30.75 3.31 12.65
C TRP A 375 -31.45 3.85 11.40
N GLU A 376 -31.10 3.39 10.18
CA GLU A 376 -31.88 3.71 8.96
C GLU A 376 -33.26 3.07 9.03
N LYS A 377 -33.36 1.85 9.61
CA LYS A 377 -34.62 1.12 9.82
C LYS A 377 -35.46 1.80 10.91
N GLU A 378 -34.85 2.16 12.03
CA GLU A 378 -35.49 2.91 13.13
C GLU A 378 -35.90 4.33 12.71
N GLU A 379 -35.10 5.03 11.89
CA GLU A 379 -35.44 6.36 11.33
C GLU A 379 -36.61 6.25 10.34
N LEU A 380 -36.68 5.17 9.56
CA LEU A 380 -37.83 4.84 8.70
C LEU A 380 -39.09 4.46 9.48
N GLU A 381 -38.95 3.73 10.60
CA GLU A 381 -40.07 3.24 11.41
C GLU A 381 -40.60 4.30 12.40
N THR A 382 -39.73 5.14 12.95
CA THR A 382 -40.07 6.10 14.02
C THR A 382 -40.08 7.56 13.58
N GLY A 383 -39.55 7.86 12.38
CA GLY A 383 -39.39 9.23 11.89
C GLY A 383 -38.39 10.08 12.69
N ARG A 384 -37.64 9.48 13.61
CA ARG A 384 -36.64 10.15 14.47
C ARG A 384 -35.27 9.50 14.25
N ARG A 385 -34.22 10.32 14.09
CA ARG A 385 -32.85 9.81 14.18
C ARG A 385 -32.57 9.37 15.61
N PRO A 386 -32.07 8.14 15.85
CA PRO A 386 -31.66 7.75 17.19
C PRO A 386 -30.51 8.65 17.65
N GLU A 387 -30.75 9.40 18.73
CA GLU A 387 -29.69 9.96 19.57
C GLU A 387 -28.99 8.79 20.26
N GLY A 388 -27.69 8.50 20.11
CA GLY A 388 -26.65 9.03 19.27
C GLY A 388 -25.41 8.21 19.66
N ARG A 389 -25.11 7.11 18.96
CA ARG A 389 -23.86 6.36 19.22
C ARG A 389 -22.69 7.33 19.09
N SER A 390 -21.86 7.42 20.13
CA SER A 390 -20.69 8.29 20.10
C SER A 390 -19.81 7.91 18.91
N TRP A 391 -19.05 8.88 18.38
CA TRP A 391 -18.15 8.62 17.26
C TRP A 391 -17.20 7.43 17.54
N LEU A 392 -16.74 7.31 18.79
CA LEU A 392 -15.89 6.19 19.25
C LEU A 392 -16.63 4.85 19.16
N GLN A 393 -17.90 4.80 19.56
CA GLN A 393 -18.69 3.57 19.51
C GLN A 393 -18.91 3.11 18.06
N ARG A 394 -19.17 4.03 17.13
CA ARG A 394 -19.32 3.72 15.70
C ARG A 394 -18.02 3.22 15.06
N ASN A 395 -16.88 3.73 15.52
CA ASN A 395 -15.58 3.44 14.93
C ASN A 395 -14.76 2.41 15.71
N ARG A 396 -15.32 1.72 16.71
CA ARG A 396 -14.57 0.81 17.60
C ARG A 396 -13.78 -0.26 16.83
N ALA A 397 -14.39 -0.90 15.83
CA ALA A 397 -13.73 -1.91 15.01
C ALA A 397 -12.60 -1.31 14.17
N GLY A 398 -12.84 -0.14 13.55
CA GLY A 398 -11.82 0.58 12.79
C GLY A 398 -10.66 1.08 13.65
N ILE A 399 -10.92 1.53 14.88
CA ILE A 399 -9.89 1.91 15.85
C ILE A 399 -9.04 0.71 16.24
N LYS A 400 -9.65 -0.43 16.58
CA LYS A 400 -8.90 -1.69 16.85
C LYS A 400 -8.03 -2.11 15.66
N TYR A 401 -8.59 -2.05 14.45
CA TYR A 401 -7.86 -2.31 13.21
C TYR A 401 -6.66 -1.39 13.04
N ALA A 402 -6.86 -0.08 13.24
CA ALA A 402 -5.81 0.93 13.15
C ALA A 402 -4.71 0.73 14.21
N LEU A 403 -5.07 0.40 15.45
CA LEU A 403 -4.11 0.13 16.53
C LEU A 403 -3.24 -1.08 16.20
N MET A 404 -3.81 -2.16 15.64
CA MET A 404 -3.02 -3.31 15.18
C MET A 404 -2.07 -2.93 14.04
N CYS A 405 -2.56 -2.19 13.03
CA CYS A 405 -1.71 -1.72 11.95
C CYS A 405 -0.57 -0.85 12.48
N ALA A 406 -0.86 0.06 13.42
CA ALA A 406 0.13 0.90 14.08
C ALA A 406 1.14 0.10 14.90
N TYR A 407 0.71 -0.96 15.60
CA TYR A 407 1.60 -1.86 16.33
C TYR A 407 2.57 -2.57 15.38
N ILE A 408 2.07 -3.21 14.32
CA ILE A 408 2.92 -3.92 13.34
C ILE A 408 3.83 -2.94 12.59
N PHE A 409 3.29 -1.81 12.16
CA PHE A 409 4.05 -0.77 11.48
C PHE A 409 5.16 -0.21 12.38
N GLY A 410 4.84 0.08 13.63
CA GLY A 410 5.78 0.55 14.65
C GLY A 410 6.84 -0.47 14.98
N ALA A 411 6.47 -1.75 15.14
CA ALA A 411 7.41 -2.84 15.39
C ALA A 411 8.47 -2.95 14.29
N ILE A 412 8.06 -2.92 13.01
CA ILE A 412 8.99 -2.93 11.87
C ILE A 412 9.94 -1.72 11.93
N ASN A 413 9.40 -0.51 12.15
CA ASN A 413 10.21 0.70 12.24
C ASN A 413 11.19 0.69 13.42
N ILE A 414 10.77 0.20 14.59
CA ILE A 414 11.61 0.07 15.79
C ILE A 414 12.73 -0.94 15.54
N THR A 415 12.43 -2.08 14.90
CA THR A 415 13.45 -3.06 14.53
C THR A 415 14.46 -2.47 13.55
N LEU A 416 14.00 -1.80 12.49
CA LEU A 416 14.89 -1.17 11.51
C LEU A 416 15.72 -0.05 12.13
N PHE A 417 15.13 0.77 13.02
CA PHE A 417 15.88 1.77 13.78
C PHE A 417 16.90 1.14 14.72
N GLY A 418 16.55 0.01 15.37
CA GLY A 418 17.48 -0.74 16.21
C GLY A 418 18.68 -1.28 15.46
N ILE A 419 18.53 -1.66 14.19
CA ILE A 419 19.62 -2.18 13.37
C ILE A 419 20.43 -1.02 12.72
N PHE A 420 19.75 -0.05 12.11
CA PHE A 420 20.37 0.95 11.23
C PHE A 420 20.49 2.35 11.83
N GLY A 421 19.89 2.60 12.99
CA GLY A 421 20.04 3.85 13.74
C GLY A 421 19.48 5.09 13.05
N LEU A 422 20.09 6.24 13.35
CA LEU A 422 19.67 7.54 12.83
C LEU A 422 19.71 7.67 11.29
N PRO A 423 20.68 7.06 10.55
CA PRO A 423 20.66 7.05 9.09
C PRO A 423 19.36 6.52 8.48
N TYR A 424 18.73 5.52 9.10
CA TYR A 424 17.42 5.01 8.67
C TYR A 424 16.34 6.09 8.73
N VAL A 425 16.19 6.72 9.89
CA VAL A 425 15.15 7.75 10.09
C VAL A 425 15.39 8.92 9.14
N GLN A 426 16.64 9.35 8.99
CA GLN A 426 17.00 10.47 8.12
C GLN A 426 16.67 10.19 6.65
N ASN A 427 17.10 9.04 6.12
CA ASN A 427 17.03 8.75 4.69
C ASN A 427 15.71 8.13 4.23
N ALA A 428 15.08 7.29 5.05
CA ALA A 428 13.86 6.57 4.68
C ALA A 428 12.56 7.22 5.18
N ILE A 429 12.62 8.11 6.18
CA ILE A 429 11.43 8.76 6.75
C ILE A 429 11.50 10.28 6.58
N ALA A 430 12.45 10.93 7.26
CA ALA A 430 12.54 12.39 7.32
C ALA A 430 12.77 13.01 5.94
N TYR A 431 13.59 12.38 5.10
CA TYR A 431 13.81 12.79 3.72
C TYR A 431 12.49 12.96 2.95
N HIS A 432 11.57 11.98 2.99
CA HIS A 432 10.32 12.06 2.22
C HIS A 432 9.34 13.13 2.73
N LEU A 433 9.37 13.42 4.03
CA LEU A 433 8.56 14.50 4.62
C LEU A 433 9.09 15.88 4.23
N LEU A 434 10.41 16.07 4.34
CA LEU A 434 11.06 17.38 4.20
C LEU A 434 11.52 17.67 2.77
N ARG A 435 11.61 16.67 1.88
CA ARG A 435 12.15 16.82 0.52
C ARG A 435 11.48 17.98 -0.22
N ARG A 436 12.35 18.82 -0.77
CA ARG A 436 12.09 19.77 -1.84
C ARG A 436 12.89 19.27 -3.02
N ASP A 437 12.20 18.72 -4.02
CA ASP A 437 12.87 18.34 -5.25
C ASP A 437 12.54 19.39 -6.30
N HIS A 438 13.57 20.13 -6.67
CA HIS A 438 13.56 21.15 -7.71
C HIS A 438 14.26 20.72 -9.00
N ARG A 439 14.94 19.57 -9.03
CA ARG A 439 15.76 19.16 -10.19
C ARG A 439 15.21 17.95 -10.91
N HIS A 440 14.36 17.13 -10.27
CA HIS A 440 13.78 15.92 -10.89
C HIS A 440 12.31 15.69 -10.50
N ASN A 441 11.59 16.78 -10.30
CA ASN A 441 10.17 16.79 -9.97
C ASN A 441 9.47 17.79 -10.85
N PHE A 442 8.54 17.34 -11.68
CA PHE A 442 7.83 18.23 -12.60
C PHE A 442 6.36 18.37 -12.25
N SER A 443 6.04 18.44 -10.95
CA SER A 443 4.72 18.87 -10.49
C SER A 443 4.51 20.37 -10.74
N PRO A 444 3.29 20.92 -10.54
CA PRO A 444 3.08 22.37 -10.60
C PRO A 444 3.90 23.17 -9.58
N TYR A 445 4.42 22.52 -8.54
CA TYR A 445 5.28 23.14 -7.53
C TYR A 445 6.73 23.28 -7.99
N TYR A 446 7.11 22.62 -9.09
CA TYR A 446 8.46 22.61 -9.66
C TYR A 446 9.02 24.03 -9.87
N LEU A 447 8.41 24.81 -10.76
CA LEU A 447 8.95 26.10 -11.19
C LEU A 447 9.03 27.12 -10.04
N PRO A 448 7.99 27.27 -9.18
CA PRO A 448 8.10 28.11 -8.00
C PRO A 448 9.24 27.67 -7.06
N THR A 449 9.46 26.37 -6.87
CA THR A 449 10.54 25.86 -6.02
C THR A 449 11.90 26.12 -6.66
N TYR A 450 12.03 25.84 -7.96
CA TYR A 450 13.24 26.08 -8.75
C TYR A 450 13.68 27.54 -8.70
N LEU A 451 12.76 28.48 -8.92
CA LEU A 451 13.06 29.91 -8.87
C LEU A 451 13.49 30.39 -7.48
N LEU A 452 13.01 29.74 -6.42
CA LEU A 452 13.37 30.09 -5.05
C LEU A 452 14.70 29.48 -4.60
N ASP A 453 15.07 28.32 -5.15
CA ASP A 453 16.26 27.57 -4.75
C ASP A 453 17.49 27.89 -5.64
N VAL A 454 17.30 28.23 -6.92
CA VAL A 454 18.39 28.35 -7.92
C VAL A 454 18.71 29.79 -8.30
N VAL A 455 17.76 30.72 -8.30
CA VAL A 455 18.05 32.12 -8.66
C VAL A 455 18.84 32.76 -7.52
N PRO A 456 20.15 33.03 -7.69
CA PRO A 456 20.86 33.85 -6.72
C PRO A 456 20.19 35.22 -6.80
N THR A 457 19.90 35.84 -5.66
CA THR A 457 19.62 37.27 -5.61
C THR A 457 20.92 38.03 -5.91
N SER A 458 21.45 37.86 -7.13
CA SER A 458 22.61 38.58 -7.66
C SER A 458 22.21 40.04 -7.82
N GLY A 459 22.53 40.81 -6.78
CA GLY A 459 22.07 42.18 -6.53
C GLY A 459 21.84 42.48 -5.05
N LEU A 460 21.90 41.47 -4.17
CA LEU A 460 21.56 41.61 -2.74
C LEU A 460 22.70 41.18 -1.80
N SER A 461 23.95 41.34 -2.24
CA SER A 461 25.15 41.13 -1.41
C SER A 461 25.32 42.15 -0.27
N SER A 462 24.45 43.17 -0.19
CA SER A 462 24.33 44.09 0.96
C SER A 462 23.37 43.61 2.05
N LEU A 463 22.73 42.44 1.90
CA LEU A 463 21.79 41.94 2.89
C LEU A 463 22.23 40.60 3.46
N LYS A 464 23.26 40.66 4.31
CA LYS A 464 23.45 39.69 5.41
C LYS A 464 22.29 39.72 6.43
N GLU A 465 21.38 40.69 6.29
CA GLU A 465 20.12 40.82 7.03
C GLU A 465 18.96 41.15 6.06
N ALA A 466 18.54 40.22 5.20
CA ALA A 466 17.24 40.33 4.53
C ALA A 466 16.46 39.03 4.46
N PRO A 467 15.13 39.14 4.46
CA PRO A 467 14.26 38.10 4.94
C PRO A 467 14.00 37.10 3.82
N GLY A 468 14.56 35.90 3.93
CA GLY A 468 14.13 34.78 3.10
C GLY A 468 12.67 34.44 3.39
N LEU A 469 11.78 34.56 2.39
CA LEU A 469 10.37 34.12 2.36
C LEU A 469 9.41 34.59 3.48
N SER A 470 9.87 35.06 4.62
CA SER A 470 9.09 35.84 5.57
C SER A 470 8.50 37.06 4.85
N ALA A 471 9.27 37.73 3.99
CA ALA A 471 8.79 38.83 3.16
C ALA A 471 7.65 38.45 2.17
N LEU A 472 7.60 37.20 1.68
CA LEU A 472 6.56 36.75 0.74
C LEU A 472 5.33 36.17 1.46
N PHE A 473 5.50 35.50 2.60
CA PHE A 473 4.37 35.16 3.46
C PHE A 473 3.69 36.43 4.00
N SER A 474 4.48 37.48 4.25
CA SER A 474 4.00 38.84 4.52
C SER A 474 3.37 39.55 3.33
N ALA A 475 3.64 39.11 2.10
CA ALA A 475 3.04 39.69 0.90
C ALA A 475 1.63 39.12 0.61
N TYR A 476 1.31 37.93 1.14
CA TYR A 476 -0.01 37.30 1.02
C TYR A 476 -0.86 37.41 2.29
N LEU A 477 -0.26 37.73 3.45
CA LEU A 477 -1.01 38.16 4.63
C LEU A 477 -1.27 39.68 4.56
N PRO A 478 -2.47 40.15 4.98
CA PRO A 478 -2.69 41.57 5.21
C PRO A 478 -1.62 42.14 6.15
N SER A 479 -1.10 43.33 5.84
CA SER A 479 -0.02 43.99 6.59
C SER A 479 -0.32 44.12 8.09
N SER A 480 -1.60 44.21 8.45
CA SER A 480 -2.13 44.24 9.83
C SER A 480 -1.92 42.95 10.62
N LEU A 481 -1.86 41.79 9.97
CA LEU A 481 -1.69 40.50 10.64
C LEU A 481 -0.21 40.17 10.84
N THR A 482 0.64 40.59 9.90
CA THR A 482 2.09 40.40 9.95
C THR A 482 2.80 41.22 11.02
N SER A 483 2.32 42.43 11.31
CA SER A 483 2.89 43.26 12.38
C SER A 483 2.59 42.74 13.78
N GLN A 484 1.64 41.79 13.92
CA GLN A 484 1.23 41.19 15.18
C GLN A 484 1.88 39.82 15.45
N LEU A 485 2.58 39.24 14.46
CA LEU A 485 3.19 37.91 14.59
C LEU A 485 4.65 38.04 15.04
N PRO A 486 5.07 37.40 16.15
CA PRO A 486 6.45 37.44 16.61
C PRO A 486 7.40 36.82 15.57
N ALA A 487 8.60 37.39 15.40
CA ALA A 487 9.59 36.95 14.40
C ALA A 487 9.93 35.44 14.49
N ASN A 488 9.92 34.88 15.71
CA ASN A 488 10.15 33.46 15.97
C ASN A 488 9.05 32.56 15.40
N LEU A 489 7.81 33.04 15.34
CA LEU A 489 6.70 32.31 14.74
C LEU A 489 6.82 32.32 13.21
N LEU A 490 7.28 33.42 12.62
CA LEU A 490 7.47 33.53 11.18
C LEU A 490 8.61 32.65 10.67
N SER A 491 9.71 32.55 11.40
CA SER A 491 10.81 31.61 11.11
C SER A 491 10.40 30.15 11.30
N THR A 492 9.59 29.86 12.33
CA THR A 492 9.02 28.53 12.55
C THR A 492 8.07 28.13 11.41
N LEU A 493 7.14 29.01 11.02
CA LEU A 493 6.23 28.79 9.89
C LEU A 493 6.98 28.60 8.56
N ALA A 494 8.10 29.31 8.36
CA ALA A 494 8.97 29.11 7.21
C ALA A 494 9.65 27.72 7.21
N ALA A 495 10.00 27.18 8.37
CA ALA A 495 10.53 25.81 8.51
C ALA A 495 9.47 24.74 8.18
N PHE A 496 8.21 24.97 8.53
CA PHE A 496 7.07 24.09 8.22
C PHE A 496 6.50 24.26 6.80
N ARG A 497 7.05 25.18 5.99
CA ARG A 497 6.61 25.46 4.61
C ARG A 497 6.39 24.23 3.71
N PRO A 498 7.26 23.19 3.69
CA PRO A 498 7.05 22.01 2.85
C PRO A 498 5.78 21.23 3.21
N LEU A 499 5.26 21.42 4.43
CA LEU A 499 4.07 20.72 4.92
C LEU A 499 2.77 21.35 4.42
N PHE A 500 2.74 22.66 4.17
CA PHE A 500 1.55 23.31 3.60
C PHE A 500 1.21 22.81 2.19
N ALA A 501 2.21 22.40 1.41
CA ALA A 501 1.98 21.77 0.10
C ALA A 501 1.21 20.44 0.19
N PHE A 502 1.23 19.77 1.35
CA PHE A 502 0.43 18.55 1.58
C PHE A 502 -1.02 18.84 1.95
N VAL A 503 -1.40 20.07 2.31
CA VAL A 503 -2.76 20.34 2.81
C VAL A 503 -3.84 20.06 1.75
N PRO A 504 -3.77 20.59 0.50
CA PRO A 504 -4.78 20.28 -0.51
C PRO A 504 -4.83 18.79 -0.84
N GLN A 505 -3.65 18.18 -0.98
CA GLN A 505 -3.50 16.75 -1.27
C GLN A 505 -4.13 15.87 -0.19
N PHE A 506 -3.78 16.12 1.07
CA PHE A 506 -4.26 15.36 2.22
C PHE A 506 -5.76 15.58 2.44
N ALA A 507 -6.25 16.82 2.33
CA ALA A 507 -7.66 17.13 2.50
C ALA A 507 -8.54 16.40 1.47
N VAL A 508 -8.18 16.46 0.17
CA VAL A 508 -8.95 15.78 -0.89
C VAL A 508 -8.86 14.27 -0.74
N ALA A 509 -7.67 13.71 -0.49
CA ALA A 509 -7.49 12.28 -0.30
C ALA A 509 -8.27 11.75 0.92
N LEU A 510 -8.24 12.47 2.04
CA LEU A 510 -8.98 12.11 3.26
C LEU A 510 -10.49 12.19 3.04
N TYR A 511 -10.97 13.24 2.35
CA TYR A 511 -12.38 13.41 2.02
C TYR A 511 -12.90 12.28 1.12
N LEU A 512 -12.20 11.97 0.02
CA LEU A 512 -12.59 10.88 -0.90
C LEU A 512 -12.56 9.52 -0.21
N GLY A 513 -11.50 9.24 0.57
CA GLY A 513 -11.38 7.99 1.33
C GLY A 513 -12.54 7.82 2.31
N SER A 514 -12.83 8.84 3.11
CA SER A 514 -13.88 8.78 4.15
C SER A 514 -15.30 8.75 3.57
N SER A 515 -15.55 9.45 2.46
CA SER A 515 -16.88 9.53 1.84
C SER A 515 -17.24 8.29 1.01
N LEU A 516 -16.26 7.69 0.34
CA LEU A 516 -16.49 6.53 -0.53
C LEU A 516 -16.31 5.19 0.20
N GLY A 517 -15.48 5.14 1.24
CA GLY A 517 -15.11 3.89 1.91
C GLY A 517 -16.29 3.14 2.53
N ALA A 518 -17.32 3.85 3.02
CA ALA A 518 -18.56 3.25 3.53
C ALA A 518 -19.42 2.59 2.43
N HIS A 519 -19.09 2.79 1.16
CA HIS A 519 -19.86 2.33 0.01
C HIS A 519 -19.11 1.32 -0.84
N ASP A 520 -17.84 1.60 -1.13
CA ASP A 520 -16.98 0.76 -1.96
C ASP A 520 -15.52 1.02 -1.58
N LEU A 521 -14.95 0.12 -0.77
CA LEU A 521 -13.58 0.24 -0.25
C LEU A 521 -12.55 0.33 -1.38
N VAL A 522 -12.63 -0.54 -2.38
CA VAL A 522 -11.61 -0.63 -3.44
C VAL A 522 -11.67 0.60 -4.35
N PHE A 523 -12.88 1.05 -4.68
CA PHE A 523 -13.06 2.30 -5.42
C PHE A 523 -12.59 3.51 -4.61
N ALA A 524 -12.83 3.53 -3.30
CA ALA A 524 -12.32 4.58 -2.42
C ALA A 524 -10.78 4.60 -2.40
N CYS A 525 -10.11 3.45 -2.27
CA CYS A 525 -8.66 3.34 -2.37
C CYS A 525 -8.14 3.83 -3.74
N ALA A 526 -8.83 3.51 -4.83
CA ALA A 526 -8.45 3.94 -6.17
C ALA A 526 -8.58 5.46 -6.36
N ALA A 527 -9.73 6.03 -5.99
CA ALA A 527 -10.00 7.46 -6.04
C ALA A 527 -9.03 8.25 -5.15
N GLN A 528 -8.78 7.75 -3.94
CA GLN A 528 -7.84 8.32 -3.00
C GLN A 528 -6.40 8.31 -3.55
N THR A 529 -5.95 7.19 -4.11
CA THR A 529 -4.60 7.08 -4.70
C THR A 529 -4.44 7.98 -5.91
N LEU A 530 -5.44 8.04 -6.80
CA LEU A 530 -5.42 8.93 -7.96
C LEU A 530 -5.36 10.41 -7.54
N SER A 531 -6.17 10.81 -6.55
CA SER A 531 -6.12 12.17 -6.00
C SER A 531 -4.79 12.48 -5.31
N PHE A 532 -4.22 11.51 -4.59
CA PHE A 532 -2.92 11.65 -3.97
C PHE A 532 -1.83 11.92 -5.02
N VAL A 533 -1.82 11.18 -6.13
CA VAL A 533 -0.85 11.41 -7.21
C VAL A 533 -1.08 12.75 -7.90
N ALA A 534 -2.34 13.09 -8.22
CA ALA A 534 -2.69 14.31 -8.94
C ALA A 534 -2.28 15.59 -8.19
N PHE A 535 -2.41 15.61 -6.87
CA PHE A 535 -2.10 16.76 -6.02
C PHE A 535 -0.74 16.65 -5.32
N ASN A 536 0.12 15.69 -5.69
CA ASN A 536 1.40 15.52 -5.03
C ASN A 536 2.35 16.69 -5.33
N LYS A 537 3.05 17.16 -4.30
CA LYS A 537 4.12 18.16 -4.44
C LYS A 537 5.29 17.64 -5.28
N VAL A 538 5.52 16.33 -5.29
CA VAL A 538 6.52 15.65 -6.10
C VAL A 538 5.82 14.66 -7.03
N VAL A 539 6.06 14.74 -8.33
CA VAL A 539 5.50 13.79 -9.31
C VAL A 539 6.60 13.26 -10.22
N THR A 540 6.70 11.93 -10.29
CA THR A 540 7.52 11.17 -11.24
C THR A 540 6.65 10.14 -11.95
N SER A 541 7.09 9.66 -13.12
CA SER A 541 6.32 8.70 -13.93
C SER A 541 6.01 7.39 -13.20
N GLN A 542 6.86 6.97 -12.26
CA GLN A 542 6.67 5.77 -11.43
C GLN A 542 5.37 5.83 -10.61
N TYR A 543 4.91 7.03 -10.22
CA TYR A 543 3.73 7.19 -9.35
C TYR A 543 2.43 6.79 -10.06
N PHE A 544 2.41 6.79 -11.40
CA PHE A 544 1.23 6.38 -12.16
C PHE A 544 0.89 4.90 -11.96
N LEU A 545 1.86 4.05 -11.58
CA LEU A 545 1.57 2.66 -11.25
C LEU A 545 0.62 2.51 -10.05
N TRP A 546 0.64 3.46 -9.11
CA TRP A 546 -0.03 3.33 -7.82
C TRP A 546 -1.55 3.21 -7.90
N PHE A 547 -2.17 3.88 -8.86
CA PHE A 547 -3.61 3.72 -9.12
C PHE A 547 -3.88 2.74 -10.27
N LEU A 548 -2.89 2.43 -11.13
CA LEU A 548 -3.06 1.50 -12.25
C LEU A 548 -3.32 0.07 -11.80
N TRP A 549 -2.73 -0.41 -10.69
CA TRP A 549 -3.04 -1.75 -10.20
C TRP A 549 -4.44 -1.86 -9.56
N LEU A 550 -5.05 -0.73 -9.19
CA LEU A 550 -6.44 -0.68 -8.73
C LEU A 550 -7.44 -0.56 -9.89
N LEU A 551 -6.98 -0.12 -11.07
CA LEU A 551 -7.83 0.12 -12.23
C LEU A 551 -8.59 -1.14 -12.71
N PRO A 552 -7.95 -2.31 -12.92
CA PRO A 552 -8.66 -3.55 -13.27
C PRO A 552 -9.74 -3.93 -12.27
N LEU A 553 -9.57 -3.58 -10.99
CA LEU A 553 -10.49 -3.92 -9.92
C LEU A 553 -11.77 -3.06 -9.93
N ILE A 554 -11.68 -1.81 -10.40
CA ILE A 554 -12.79 -0.86 -10.41
C ILE A 554 -13.49 -0.78 -11.77
N LEU A 555 -12.84 -1.17 -12.86
CA LEU A 555 -13.42 -1.09 -14.21
C LEU A 555 -14.80 -1.73 -14.36
N PRO A 556 -15.07 -2.93 -13.79
CA PRO A 556 -16.39 -3.55 -13.82
C PRO A 556 -17.49 -2.70 -13.14
N ASP A 557 -17.09 -1.76 -12.29
CA ASP A 557 -17.97 -0.85 -11.56
C ASP A 557 -18.15 0.51 -12.22
N LEU A 558 -17.59 0.73 -13.41
CA LEU A 558 -17.71 2.00 -14.12
C LEU A 558 -18.72 1.88 -15.27
N LYS A 559 -19.80 2.66 -15.17
CA LYS A 559 -20.78 2.83 -16.26
C LYS A 559 -20.66 4.23 -16.85
N PHE A 560 -19.83 4.38 -17.87
CA PHE A 560 -19.71 5.62 -18.65
C PHE A 560 -21.03 5.94 -19.37
N SER A 561 -21.27 7.24 -19.60
CA SER A 561 -22.48 7.69 -20.33
C SER A 561 -22.49 7.20 -21.78
N SER A 562 -21.30 7.07 -22.38
CA SER A 562 -21.09 6.51 -23.72
C SER A 562 -19.72 5.83 -23.80
N PRO A 563 -19.49 4.89 -24.75
CA PRO A 563 -18.17 4.32 -24.99
C PRO A 563 -17.11 5.37 -25.33
N LEU A 564 -17.51 6.44 -26.03
CA LEU A 564 -16.63 7.56 -26.37
C LEU A 564 -16.07 8.25 -25.12
N GLN A 565 -16.86 8.37 -24.04
CA GLN A 565 -16.36 8.93 -22.78
C GLN A 565 -15.26 8.06 -22.15
N GLY A 566 -15.39 6.73 -22.23
CA GLY A 566 -14.34 5.80 -21.78
C GLY A 566 -13.05 5.95 -22.59
N TRP A 567 -13.16 6.04 -23.92
CA TRP A 567 -12.01 6.31 -24.78
C TRP A 567 -11.41 7.69 -24.56
N ALA A 568 -12.23 8.71 -24.29
CA ALA A 568 -11.76 10.05 -23.95
C ALA A 568 -10.95 10.06 -22.65
N VAL A 569 -11.37 9.30 -21.62
CA VAL A 569 -10.60 9.11 -20.37
C VAL A 569 -9.20 8.55 -20.67
N LEU A 570 -9.11 7.51 -21.50
CA LEU A 570 -7.84 6.92 -21.88
C LEU A 570 -6.97 7.88 -22.71
N ALA A 571 -7.56 8.56 -23.68
CA ALA A 571 -6.87 9.50 -24.55
C ALA A 571 -6.32 10.71 -23.79
N VAL A 572 -7.11 11.27 -22.86
CA VAL A 572 -6.68 12.39 -22.00
C VAL A 572 -5.57 11.95 -21.04
N TRP A 573 -5.67 10.74 -20.47
CA TRP A 573 -4.63 10.19 -19.61
C TRP A 573 -3.31 10.01 -20.36
N ALA A 574 -3.33 9.33 -21.51
CA ALA A 574 -2.13 9.11 -22.32
C ALA A 574 -1.57 10.41 -22.91
N GLY A 575 -2.44 11.28 -23.43
CA GLY A 575 -2.06 12.54 -24.07
C GLY A 575 -1.43 13.53 -23.09
N SER A 576 -1.99 13.67 -21.88
CA SER A 576 -1.41 14.55 -20.85
C SER A 576 -0.04 14.07 -20.37
N GLN A 577 0.16 12.75 -20.26
CA GLN A 577 1.47 12.18 -19.94
C GLN A 577 2.47 12.35 -21.08
N ALA A 578 2.07 12.10 -22.33
CA ALA A 578 2.93 12.29 -23.49
C ALA A 578 3.38 13.76 -23.61
N LEU A 579 2.45 14.70 -23.42
CA LEU A 579 2.76 16.11 -23.36
C LEU A 579 3.78 16.41 -22.26
N TRP A 580 3.53 15.98 -21.02
CA TRP A 580 4.43 16.24 -19.91
C TRP A 580 5.81 15.58 -20.06
N LEU A 581 5.87 14.30 -20.44
CA LEU A 581 7.10 13.55 -20.67
C LEU A 581 7.92 14.14 -21.82
N SER A 582 7.27 14.64 -22.87
CA SER A 582 7.99 15.30 -23.96
C SER A 582 8.71 16.55 -23.49
N GLN A 583 8.10 17.34 -22.59
CA GLN A 583 8.77 18.52 -22.02
C GLN A 583 9.87 18.12 -21.03
N ALA A 584 9.63 17.09 -20.20
CA ALA A 584 10.64 16.54 -19.29
C ALA A 584 11.88 16.04 -20.04
N TYR A 585 11.68 15.36 -21.17
CA TYR A 585 12.77 14.89 -22.02
C TYR A 585 13.60 16.05 -22.58
N LEU A 586 12.94 17.10 -23.11
CA LEU A 586 13.65 18.27 -23.65
C LEU A 586 14.48 18.98 -22.58
N LEU A 587 13.98 19.04 -21.34
CA LEU A 587 14.68 19.66 -20.24
C LEU A 587 15.88 18.83 -19.75
N GLU A 588 15.65 17.55 -19.45
CA GLU A 588 16.65 16.68 -18.79
C GLU A 588 17.69 16.09 -19.76
N PHE A 589 17.24 15.64 -20.93
CA PHE A 589 18.11 14.92 -21.87
C PHE A 589 18.59 15.81 -23.01
N ALA A 590 17.74 16.73 -23.50
CA ALA A 590 18.14 17.66 -24.56
C ALA A 590 18.71 18.99 -24.03
N ALA A 591 18.72 19.19 -22.69
CA ALA A 591 19.22 20.38 -22.03
C ALA A 591 18.66 21.71 -22.57
N GLN A 592 17.40 21.70 -23.01
CA GLN A 592 16.70 22.90 -23.52
C GLN A 592 16.00 23.66 -22.40
N ASP A 593 16.03 24.99 -22.45
CA ASP A 593 15.29 25.84 -21.52
C ASP A 593 13.77 25.80 -21.82
N VAL A 594 13.11 24.80 -21.22
CA VAL A 594 11.65 24.60 -21.32
C VAL A 594 10.95 24.69 -19.97
N HIS A 595 11.54 25.38 -18.99
CA HIS A 595 11.05 25.47 -17.60
C HIS A 595 9.58 25.93 -17.49
N LEU A 596 9.18 26.94 -18.28
CA LEU A 596 7.80 27.41 -18.29
C LEU A 596 6.85 26.42 -18.98
N ARG A 597 7.31 25.75 -20.05
CA ARG A 597 6.51 24.79 -20.82
C ARG A 597 6.23 23.53 -20.00
N ILE A 598 7.22 23.02 -19.26
CA ILE A 598 7.04 21.85 -18.40
C ILE A 598 6.12 22.16 -17.20
N TRP A 599 6.20 23.39 -16.66
CA TRP A 599 5.27 23.87 -15.64
C TRP A 599 3.84 23.98 -16.18
N ALA A 600 3.64 24.55 -17.37
CA ALA A 600 2.32 24.58 -18.01
C ALA A 600 1.78 23.16 -18.29
N ALA A 601 2.64 22.26 -18.78
CA ALA A 601 2.27 20.86 -19.01
C ALA A 601 1.89 20.13 -17.70
N SER A 602 2.54 20.43 -16.57
CA SER A 602 2.18 19.83 -15.29
C SER A 602 0.84 20.32 -14.76
N ILE A 603 0.49 21.59 -15.00
CA ILE A 603 -0.86 22.12 -14.72
C ILE A 603 -1.91 21.38 -15.57
N VAL A 604 -1.67 21.22 -16.88
CA VAL A 604 -2.56 20.43 -17.76
C VAL A 604 -2.73 19.02 -17.23
N MET A 605 -1.67 18.40 -16.72
CA MET A 605 -1.72 17.06 -16.14
C MET A 605 -2.59 16.99 -14.88
N VAL A 606 -2.54 17.99 -13.98
CA VAL A 606 -3.43 18.04 -12.80
C VAL A 606 -4.88 18.20 -13.21
N PHE A 607 -5.19 19.09 -14.15
CA PHE A 607 -6.56 19.24 -14.69
C PHE A 607 -7.05 17.95 -15.38
N SER A 608 -6.17 17.28 -16.11
CA SER A 608 -6.49 16.01 -16.77
C SER A 608 -6.82 14.92 -15.75
N HIS A 609 -6.00 14.72 -14.72
CA HIS A 609 -6.23 13.71 -13.69
C HIS A 609 -7.48 14.00 -12.83
N THR A 610 -7.73 15.27 -12.51
CA THR A 610 -8.96 15.68 -11.77
C THR A 610 -10.22 15.47 -12.60
N TRP A 611 -10.18 15.78 -13.91
CA TRP A 611 -11.28 15.48 -14.83
C TRP A 611 -11.52 13.97 -14.97
N ILE A 612 -10.46 13.16 -15.08
CA ILE A 612 -10.55 11.70 -15.11
C ILE A 612 -11.21 11.18 -13.83
N LEU A 613 -10.76 11.64 -12.66
CA LEU A 613 -11.30 11.25 -11.36
C LEU A 613 -12.80 11.57 -11.27
N ASN A 614 -13.20 12.79 -11.64
CA ASN A 614 -14.61 13.19 -11.64
C ASN A 614 -15.45 12.34 -12.61
N THR A 615 -14.92 12.05 -13.80
CA THR A 615 -15.61 11.22 -14.80
C THR A 615 -15.79 9.79 -14.29
N CYS A 616 -14.77 9.22 -13.63
CA CYS A 616 -14.86 7.90 -13.01
C CYS A 616 -15.84 7.89 -11.83
N LEU A 617 -15.87 8.93 -11.00
CA LEU A 617 -16.86 9.09 -9.92
C LEU A 617 -18.29 9.08 -10.45
N GLN A 618 -18.58 9.87 -11.48
CA GLN A 618 -19.90 9.88 -12.11
C GLN A 618 -20.26 8.52 -12.72
N ALA A 619 -19.30 7.85 -13.36
CA ALA A 619 -19.50 6.53 -13.94
C ALA A 619 -19.79 5.46 -12.86
N TRP A 620 -19.09 5.52 -11.74
CA TRP A 620 -19.33 4.67 -10.57
C TRP A 620 -20.70 4.93 -9.96
N THR A 621 -21.08 6.20 -9.76
CA THR A 621 -22.41 6.56 -9.25
C THR A 621 -23.53 6.04 -10.16
N ARG A 622 -23.40 6.19 -11.48
CA ARG A 622 -24.36 5.66 -12.45
C ARG A 622 -24.46 4.13 -12.39
N ALA A 623 -23.33 3.43 -12.30
CA ALA A 623 -23.32 1.97 -12.19
C ALA A 623 -24.03 1.51 -10.91
N ARG A 624 -23.71 2.14 -9.79
CA ARG A 624 -24.32 1.87 -8.48
C ARG A 624 -25.82 2.12 -8.46
N VAL A 625 -26.28 3.28 -8.94
CA VAL A 625 -27.71 3.60 -9.02
C VAL A 625 -28.45 2.60 -9.90
N ALA A 626 -27.87 2.23 -11.06
CA ALA A 626 -28.47 1.24 -11.95
C ALA A 626 -28.60 -0.13 -11.28
N ARG A 627 -27.59 -0.57 -10.50
CA ARG A 627 -27.68 -1.81 -9.72
C ARG A 627 -28.80 -1.73 -8.69
N LEU A 628 -28.86 -0.67 -7.88
CA LEU A 628 -29.91 -0.49 -6.88
C LEU A 628 -31.34 -0.50 -7.48
N GLN A 629 -31.52 0.12 -8.66
CA GLN A 629 -32.81 0.14 -9.37
C GLN A 629 -33.24 -1.23 -9.91
N VAL A 630 -32.32 -2.02 -10.47
CA VAL A 630 -32.60 -3.38 -10.96
C VAL A 630 -33.09 -4.27 -9.81
N HIS A 631 -32.54 -4.11 -8.61
CA HIS A 631 -32.96 -4.86 -7.42
C HIS A 631 -34.34 -4.43 -6.92
N SER A 632 -34.66 -3.13 -6.96
CA SER A 632 -36.01 -2.67 -6.60
C SER A 632 -37.08 -3.26 -7.51
N LYS A 633 -36.79 -3.45 -8.81
CA LYS A 633 -37.72 -4.04 -9.77
C LYS A 633 -37.84 -5.57 -9.68
N LYS A 634 -36.81 -6.27 -9.20
CA LYS A 634 -36.86 -7.72 -8.92
C LYS A 634 -37.56 -8.06 -7.59
N SER A 635 -37.70 -7.08 -6.69
CA SER A 635 -38.36 -7.21 -5.39
C SER A 635 -39.86 -6.86 -5.44
N GLN A 636 -40.32 -6.21 -6.52
CA GLN A 636 -41.72 -6.06 -6.90
C GLN A 636 -42.11 -7.23 -7.80
#